data_AF-A0AAU1M7C1-F1
#
_entry.id   AF-A0AAU1M7C1-F1
#
_cell.length_a   1.000
_cell.length_b   1.000
_cell.length_c   1.000
_cell.angle_alpha   90.00
_cell.angle_beta   90.00
_cell.angle_gamma   90.00
#
_symmetry.space_group_name_H-M   'P 1'
#
loop_
_entity.id
_entity.type
_entity.pdbx_description
1 polymer ?
#
loop_
_entity_poly.entity_id
_entity_poly.type
_entity_poly.pdbx_seq_one_letter_code
_entity_poly.pdbx_strand_id
1 'polypeptide(L)'
;MIDNMDGVGRRGVLAAGLAGVSAALAPAGWASAEPGAGASSEPDGAGRGGRRVLNFNTGWAFWREDVTGAHKPGFDDAQWAAVSLPHTMRLERKNPSVYDAFAGVGWYRRYFHLDPQDEGRRLTVVFDGVQTDCVVYLNGEKVAEHQGGYMGFVVDITGKARFDGDNVLAVRVSNVDDLLTPPGKPRTQLGFLTFGGIYRGVTLRMTEPVHISDPLQEDLVAGGGVFVSYPKATTLRATAQVKTHVVNKTADAARIRLTTVLYDAQGTTVAHATDTGTVSEKDGRAFTQTLSVARPHLWHPDSPYLYRLVSQVFVDDHLVDTVTTRTGIRRIDYKADGFYLNGERLYLRGANCHQNYAYIGDAAPASMKYREALRLKLGGFNAVRAAHYPHDVSFLDACDELGLLVVACEPGWQYWNGDQTFVSRTYRDITTMIRRDRNRPSMILWETSLNETHYPQWWAKEADFVAHAEMPGDQMFTSADYGIWGGEYDVDYKVVNTDGSDPAPNVPFVTREWGDWEDPSRTDRAAGESAMVDQVVTRQRYLNGDGYWDWGGLDANQRIGGYFLWVFEDYGTNDVYQKSGAVDIDRYPKYCYHWLKSMQSAHNSNHGGPMVFVASAHTADSEKKVRVFSNTDRVLLYRNGRLVGEQTRADNAATAPNVAAKGGSPYYTFTLPQFAAGELSAEGYLGDKLAATHRVNTPGEAHHLEVVADDAGGRAALTDLLALALGDSSQDGKKAARKLLDKVEPGQAEALVDLAGAQRRRALSAKEAASLRMVAGLLDRIRPVADGSDVIPVYIKVVDADGTLVAGSSATLDIEVTGAGTLIGANIARIAVQTQKARGGIGYALIATGTASGAVTLTATSTGLHSGHYTVRTKPYKGAYVTDGTHATWKNIATLESQGAQNLALFKEATAATAQSGHAPADAVDDASESKWVADGPDPAWWQVDLGAPAELEQFQILWETDETAYQYRILTSDDGATWTTSVDAHDNTTAVTTAVHQVQVTTRYIRVDILGAGDWWPSIREFRAVPPGGSGGVPPADPGPRVARDRIKTVTASSAATGFEPDKVFDGTITFGTGWSAASPAVPQTLTTELTDAHDLAGVRIHWGKDSSWYTFDLQTSTDGNTWDTALSGLTRSGQYTLPEVFKAPNVRQIRITVTQVSGGGAQTVAGIAEVILYGAPA
;
A
#
# COMPACT_ATOMS: atom_id res chain seq x y z
N MET A 1 -54.71 -5.12 17.17
CA MET A 1 -56.13 -5.49 17.36
C MET A 1 -56.86 -5.05 16.10
N ILE A 2 -57.21 -5.99 15.20
CA ILE A 2 -58.60 -6.53 15.03
C ILE A 2 -59.52 -5.39 14.53
N ASP A 3 -60.16 -5.37 13.37
CA ASP A 3 -60.62 -6.42 12.46
C ASP A 3 -61.01 -5.84 11.07
N ASN A 4 -61.08 -6.74 10.09
CA ASN A 4 -61.80 -6.63 8.81
C ASN A 4 -63.30 -6.33 8.99
N MET A 5 -63.94 -5.70 7.98
CA MET A 5 -65.08 -6.32 7.26
C MET A 5 -65.58 -5.48 6.08
N ASP A 6 -65.40 -6.07 4.89
CA ASP A 6 -66.34 -6.31 3.79
C ASP A 6 -67.68 -5.56 3.70
N GLY A 7 -68.09 -5.24 2.46
CA GLY A 7 -69.51 -4.98 2.16
C GLY A 7 -69.83 -4.33 0.81
N VAL A 8 -69.74 -5.12 -0.26
CA VAL A 8 -70.03 -4.79 -1.67
C VAL A 8 -71.49 -4.37 -1.95
N GLY A 9 -71.72 -3.42 -2.89
CA GLY A 9 -73.04 -3.28 -3.53
C GLY A 9 -73.22 -2.10 -4.51
N ARG A 10 -73.00 -2.35 -5.81
CA ARG A 10 -73.05 -1.43 -6.96
C ARG A 10 -74.48 -1.06 -7.44
N ARG A 11 -74.69 0.18 -7.96
CA ARG A 11 -75.01 0.51 -9.40
C ARG A 11 -75.44 1.97 -9.68
N GLY A 12 -74.85 2.58 -10.74
CA GLY A 12 -75.45 3.60 -11.66
C GLY A 12 -74.74 4.98 -11.73
N VAL A 13 -73.56 5.15 -12.36
CA VAL A 13 -73.21 5.51 -13.77
C VAL A 13 -73.59 6.93 -14.27
N LEU A 14 -72.57 7.80 -14.42
CA LEU A 14 -72.30 8.66 -15.60
C LEU A 14 -70.88 9.26 -15.50
N ALA A 15 -70.18 9.35 -16.64
CA ALA A 15 -68.75 9.59 -16.76
C ALA A 15 -68.34 11.07 -16.82
N ALA A 16 -67.33 11.47 -16.04
CA ALA A 16 -66.30 12.48 -16.32
C ALA A 16 -65.39 12.70 -15.08
N GLY A 17 -64.06 12.77 -15.25
CA GLY A 17 -63.04 13.12 -14.23
C GLY A 17 -62.46 11.90 -13.49
N LEU A 18 -61.17 11.79 -13.15
CA LEU A 18 -60.07 12.74 -13.04
C LEU A 18 -58.74 12.01 -13.32
N ALA A 19 -57.80 12.74 -13.93
CA ALA A 19 -56.38 12.41 -13.92
C ALA A 19 -55.83 12.52 -12.48
N GLY A 20 -55.04 11.54 -12.04
CA GLY A 20 -54.37 11.61 -10.75
C GLY A 20 -53.70 10.30 -10.33
N VAL A 21 -52.37 10.36 -10.21
CA VAL A 21 -51.49 9.43 -9.51
C VAL A 21 -51.16 8.12 -10.22
N SER A 22 -50.14 8.21 -11.07
CA SER A 22 -49.19 7.13 -11.36
C SER A 22 -47.84 7.78 -11.71
N ALA A 23 -47.17 8.33 -10.70
CA ALA A 23 -45.74 8.63 -10.81
C ALA A 23 -45.00 7.33 -10.50
N ALA A 24 -44.71 6.58 -11.55
CA ALA A 24 -43.81 5.44 -11.46
C ALA A 24 -42.43 5.95 -11.01
N LEU A 25 -41.98 5.48 -9.85
CA LEU A 25 -40.58 5.45 -9.46
C LEU A 25 -39.85 4.57 -10.48
N ALA A 26 -39.31 5.19 -11.53
CA ALA A 26 -38.32 4.56 -12.38
C ALA A 26 -36.98 4.56 -11.62
N PRO A 27 -36.23 3.43 -11.56
CA PRO A 27 -34.87 3.45 -11.05
C PRO A 27 -34.03 4.31 -12.01
N ALA A 28 -33.51 5.42 -11.49
CA ALA A 28 -32.65 6.33 -12.23
C ALA A 28 -31.33 5.61 -12.56
N GLY A 29 -31.16 5.26 -13.84
CA GLY A 29 -29.90 4.80 -14.38
C GLY A 29 -28.87 5.93 -14.42
N TRP A 30 -27.60 5.55 -14.49
CA TRP A 30 -26.43 6.43 -14.61
C TRP A 30 -26.69 7.64 -15.50
N ALA A 31 -26.74 8.83 -14.90
CA ALA A 31 -26.41 10.05 -15.61
C ALA A 31 -24.88 10.08 -15.74
N SER A 32 -24.37 9.59 -16.86
CA SER A 32 -22.95 9.67 -17.20
C SER A 32 -22.52 11.13 -17.23
N ALA A 33 -21.55 11.49 -16.40
CA ALA A 33 -20.71 12.67 -16.59
C ALA A 33 -19.81 12.41 -17.80
N GLU A 34 -20.08 13.07 -18.92
CA GLU A 34 -19.03 13.37 -19.88
C GLU A 34 -18.34 14.67 -19.42
N PRO A 35 -17.01 14.73 -19.24
CA PRO A 35 -16.30 15.91 -19.70
C PRO A 35 -16.35 15.84 -21.22
N GLY A 36 -17.30 16.56 -21.84
CA GLY A 36 -17.43 16.58 -23.28
C GLY A 36 -16.08 16.79 -23.95
N ALA A 37 -15.67 15.83 -24.78
CA ALA A 37 -14.60 16.00 -25.76
C ALA A 37 -15.10 16.98 -26.83
N GLY A 38 -15.11 18.25 -26.47
CA GLY A 38 -15.71 19.35 -27.22
C GLY A 38 -15.54 20.70 -26.52
N ALA A 39 -14.45 20.87 -25.79
CA ALA A 39 -13.86 22.16 -25.45
C ALA A 39 -12.34 21.96 -25.32
N SER A 40 -11.69 21.64 -26.44
CA SER A 40 -10.30 22.03 -26.61
C SER A 40 -10.28 23.56 -26.65
N SER A 41 -9.55 24.16 -25.70
CA SER A 41 -9.40 25.60 -25.43
C SER A 41 -10.72 26.32 -25.10
N GLU A 42 -10.88 26.91 -23.93
CA GLU A 42 -9.87 27.73 -23.28
C GLU A 42 -9.25 27.11 -22.00
N PRO A 43 -7.96 27.32 -21.73
CA PRO A 43 -7.57 27.56 -20.34
C PRO A 43 -8.40 28.76 -19.92
N ASP A 44 -9.30 28.63 -18.94
CA ASP A 44 -9.91 29.80 -18.31
C ASP A 44 -8.79 30.79 -18.01
N GLY A 45 -8.76 31.85 -18.82
CA GLY A 45 -7.65 32.73 -19.13
C GLY A 45 -6.23 32.22 -18.81
N ALA A 46 -5.39 32.28 -19.84
CA ALA A 46 -4.13 33.03 -19.72
C ALA A 46 -4.38 34.53 -19.38
N GLY A 47 -5.35 34.81 -18.51
CA GLY A 47 -5.46 36.04 -17.76
C GLY A 47 -4.42 35.93 -16.67
N ARG A 48 -3.49 36.88 -16.64
CA ARG A 48 -2.64 37.10 -15.47
C ARG A 48 -3.54 37.11 -14.22
N GLY A 49 -3.39 36.15 -13.31
CA GLY A 49 -4.07 36.19 -12.00
C GLY A 49 -4.67 34.91 -11.39
N GLY A 50 -4.36 33.67 -11.82
CA GLY A 50 -4.95 32.45 -11.24
C GLY A 50 -3.94 31.41 -10.70
N ARG A 51 -4.44 30.45 -9.90
CA ARG A 51 -3.70 29.28 -9.41
C ARG A 51 -3.26 28.36 -10.55
N ARG A 52 -2.00 27.93 -10.51
CA ARG A 52 -1.42 26.93 -11.44
C ARG A 52 -0.87 25.75 -10.65
N VAL A 53 -1.07 24.54 -11.16
CA VAL A 53 -0.52 23.30 -10.60
C VAL A 53 0.31 22.64 -11.70
N LEU A 54 1.60 22.47 -11.44
CA LEU A 54 2.57 21.91 -12.39
C LEU A 54 3.00 20.53 -11.91
N ASN A 55 3.05 19.57 -12.82
CA ASN A 55 3.60 18.24 -12.56
C ASN A 55 5.09 18.37 -12.26
N PHE A 56 5.51 17.87 -11.10
CA PHE A 56 6.89 17.93 -10.64
C PHE A 56 7.51 16.54 -10.45
N ASN A 57 6.95 15.51 -11.09
CA ASN A 57 7.39 14.12 -10.94
C ASN A 57 8.57 13.73 -11.83
N THR A 58 8.79 14.43 -12.94
CA THR A 58 9.84 14.10 -13.92
C THR A 58 11.13 14.88 -13.64
N GLY A 59 12.27 14.38 -14.11
CA GLY A 59 13.56 15.10 -14.06
C GLY A 59 14.30 14.99 -12.72
N TRP A 60 14.19 13.87 -12.02
CA TRP A 60 14.85 13.65 -10.72
C TRP A 60 16.13 12.79 -10.85
N ALA A 61 17.16 13.18 -10.10
CA ALA A 61 18.32 12.35 -9.80
C ALA A 61 18.10 11.60 -8.49
N PHE A 62 18.55 10.36 -8.40
CA PHE A 62 18.46 9.56 -7.19
C PHE A 62 19.78 8.83 -6.85
N TRP A 63 20.10 8.77 -5.56
CA TRP A 63 21.21 8.00 -5.01
C TRP A 63 20.81 7.23 -3.75
N ARG A 64 21.30 5.99 -3.62
CA ARG A 64 20.91 5.03 -2.58
C ARG A 64 22.00 4.92 -1.51
N GLU A 65 22.21 6.00 -0.76
CA GLU A 65 23.10 6.08 0.40
C GLU A 65 22.98 7.49 1.01
N ASP A 66 23.42 7.67 2.26
CA ASP A 66 23.53 9.01 2.83
C ASP A 66 24.82 9.70 2.38
N VAL A 67 24.70 10.75 1.57
CA VAL A 67 25.85 11.43 0.98
C VAL A 67 26.04 12.82 1.58
N THR A 68 27.23 13.06 2.13
CA THR A 68 27.59 14.35 2.70
C THR A 68 27.60 15.44 1.62
N GLY A 69 26.89 16.54 1.87
CA GLY A 69 26.87 17.69 0.96
C GLY A 69 25.89 17.58 -0.21
N ALA A 70 25.13 16.49 -0.32
CA ALA A 70 24.13 16.28 -1.37
C ALA A 70 22.97 17.30 -1.38
N HIS A 71 22.82 18.12 -0.34
CA HIS A 71 21.90 19.25 -0.31
C HIS A 71 22.42 20.48 -1.08
N LYS A 72 23.73 20.59 -1.33
CA LYS A 72 24.35 21.80 -1.90
C LYS A 72 24.04 21.92 -3.40
N PRO A 73 23.81 23.13 -3.92
CA PRO A 73 23.51 23.32 -5.34
C PRO A 73 24.61 22.79 -6.27
N GLY A 74 25.88 23.06 -5.95
CA GLY A 74 27.04 22.65 -6.75
C GLY A 74 27.56 21.24 -6.48
N PHE A 75 26.77 20.36 -5.84
CA PHE A 75 27.14 18.95 -5.68
C PHE A 75 27.13 18.25 -7.05
N ASP A 76 28.14 17.40 -7.31
CA ASP A 76 28.22 16.62 -8.55
C ASP A 76 27.40 15.33 -8.43
N ASP A 77 26.26 15.28 -9.10
CA ASP A 77 25.37 14.14 -9.17
C ASP A 77 25.42 13.40 -10.52
N ALA A 78 26.47 13.57 -11.33
CA ALA A 78 26.58 12.92 -12.65
C ALA A 78 26.57 11.38 -12.60
N GLN A 79 26.86 10.77 -11.44
CA GLN A 79 26.77 9.32 -11.24
C GLN A 79 25.40 8.84 -10.76
N TRP A 80 24.50 9.75 -10.40
CA TRP A 80 23.19 9.41 -9.86
C TRP A 80 22.28 8.82 -10.93
N ALA A 81 21.23 8.13 -10.51
CA ALA A 81 20.26 7.53 -11.43
C ALA A 81 19.18 8.53 -11.82
N ALA A 82 18.80 8.56 -13.10
CA ALA A 82 17.60 9.25 -13.55
C ALA A 82 16.36 8.47 -13.11
N VAL A 83 15.44 9.14 -12.42
CA VAL A 83 14.17 8.56 -11.97
C VAL A 83 13.01 9.53 -12.24
N SER A 84 11.80 8.98 -12.28
CA SER A 84 10.57 9.76 -12.21
C SER A 84 9.75 9.29 -11.02
N LEU A 85 9.02 10.21 -10.42
CA LEU A 85 8.13 9.94 -9.30
C LEU A 85 6.77 9.45 -9.82
N PRO A 86 6.01 8.68 -9.03
CA PRO A 86 6.40 8.07 -7.76
C PRO A 86 7.57 7.07 -7.90
N HIS A 87 8.49 7.05 -6.92
CA HIS A 87 9.70 6.23 -6.95
C HIS A 87 10.01 5.61 -5.58
N THR A 88 10.24 4.30 -5.56
CA THR A 88 10.86 3.60 -4.42
C THR A 88 12.37 3.57 -4.55
N MET A 89 13.12 3.73 -3.46
CA MET A 89 14.58 3.78 -3.42
C MET A 89 15.27 2.54 -3.99
N ARG A 90 14.58 1.42 -4.02
CA ARG A 90 15.03 0.20 -4.68
C ARG A 90 13.85 -0.57 -5.25
N LEU A 91 13.95 -0.93 -6.52
CA LEU A 91 13.03 -1.90 -7.10
C LEU A 91 13.26 -3.27 -6.46
N GLU A 92 12.21 -3.93 -6.03
CA GLU A 92 12.30 -5.20 -5.32
C GLU A 92 12.10 -6.41 -6.23
N ARG A 93 12.44 -7.59 -5.73
CA ARG A 93 11.97 -8.84 -6.34
C ARG A 93 10.43 -8.90 -6.23
N LYS A 94 9.81 -9.85 -6.93
CA LYS A 94 8.35 -9.97 -6.98
C LYS A 94 7.71 -10.24 -5.60
N ASN A 95 8.33 -11.13 -4.81
CA ASN A 95 7.87 -11.52 -3.48
C ASN A 95 8.97 -11.24 -2.44
N PRO A 96 9.24 -9.97 -2.10
CA PRO A 96 10.28 -9.66 -1.13
C PRO A 96 9.81 -9.97 0.29
N SER A 97 10.75 -10.36 1.15
CA SER A 97 10.63 -10.33 2.61
C SER A 97 11.19 -9.02 3.18
N VAL A 98 11.09 -8.80 4.49
CA VAL A 98 11.72 -7.63 5.13
C VAL A 98 13.24 -7.68 5.11
N TYR A 99 13.82 -8.88 5.08
CA TYR A 99 15.27 -9.08 4.97
C TYR A 99 15.77 -8.84 3.54
N ASP A 100 14.86 -8.84 2.58
CA ASP A 100 15.16 -8.43 1.22
C ASP A 100 15.04 -6.92 1.12
N ALA A 101 13.85 -6.37 1.40
CA ALA A 101 13.49 -5.00 1.09
C ALA A 101 14.51 -3.96 1.56
N PHE A 102 14.84 -2.99 0.69
CA PHE A 102 15.84 -1.98 1.02
C PHE A 102 15.44 -1.11 2.21
N ALA A 103 16.44 -0.89 3.06
CA ALA A 103 16.38 -0.08 4.25
C ALA A 103 17.57 0.86 4.31
N GLY A 104 17.33 2.14 4.51
CA GLY A 104 18.40 3.09 4.69
C GLY A 104 18.00 4.52 4.34
N VAL A 105 18.99 5.25 3.84
CA VAL A 105 18.87 6.64 3.43
C VAL A 105 19.07 6.73 1.94
N GLY A 106 18.27 7.55 1.27
CA GLY A 106 18.43 7.92 -0.12
C GLY A 106 18.27 9.41 -0.33
N TRP A 107 18.87 9.92 -1.39
CA TRP A 107 18.79 11.32 -1.77
C TRP A 107 18.14 11.47 -3.14
N TYR A 108 17.27 12.47 -3.25
CA TYR A 108 16.65 12.90 -4.50
C TYR A 108 17.06 14.34 -4.80
N ARG A 109 17.39 14.66 -6.05
CA ARG A 109 17.72 16.02 -6.50
C ARG A 109 16.94 16.38 -7.76
N ARG A 110 16.40 17.60 -7.79
CA ARG A 110 15.62 18.15 -8.90
C ARG A 110 16.07 19.57 -9.21
N TYR A 111 16.59 19.75 -10.43
CA TYR A 111 17.00 21.06 -10.96
C TYR A 111 15.85 21.67 -11.72
N PHE A 112 15.42 22.89 -11.45
CA PHE A 112 14.28 23.47 -12.13
C PHE A 112 14.39 24.97 -12.33
N HIS A 113 13.73 25.46 -13.38
CA HIS A 113 13.63 26.87 -13.70
C HIS A 113 12.21 27.40 -13.44
N LEU A 114 12.12 28.65 -13.00
CA LEU A 114 10.87 29.38 -12.82
C LEU A 114 10.78 30.49 -13.86
N ASP A 115 9.60 30.68 -14.45
CA ASP A 115 9.40 31.78 -15.38
C ASP A 115 9.49 33.12 -14.62
N PRO A 116 10.35 34.07 -15.04
CA PRO A 116 10.41 35.41 -14.44
C PRO A 116 9.07 36.13 -14.36
N GLN A 117 8.10 35.77 -15.21
CA GLN A 117 6.74 36.32 -15.15
C GLN A 117 5.93 35.87 -13.93
N ASP A 118 6.36 34.81 -13.25
CA ASP A 118 5.75 34.33 -12.01
C ASP A 118 6.38 34.96 -10.75
N GLU A 119 7.34 35.89 -10.89
CA GLU A 119 7.92 36.60 -9.75
C GLU A 119 6.84 37.37 -8.96
N GLY A 120 6.90 37.29 -7.63
CA GLY A 120 5.91 37.87 -6.72
C GLY A 120 4.72 36.96 -6.41
N ARG A 121 4.57 35.83 -7.12
CA ARG A 121 3.59 34.79 -6.76
C ARG A 121 4.07 33.96 -5.59
N ARG A 122 3.11 33.32 -4.94
CA ARG A 122 3.36 32.31 -3.92
C ARG A 122 3.69 30.97 -4.58
N LEU A 123 4.73 30.30 -4.11
CA LEU A 123 5.24 29.03 -4.64
C LEU A 123 5.25 27.96 -3.53
N THR A 124 4.52 26.87 -3.73
CA THR A 124 4.52 25.73 -2.81
C THR A 124 4.81 24.43 -3.52
N VAL A 125 5.72 23.62 -2.98
CA VAL A 125 5.90 22.22 -3.38
C VAL A 125 5.00 21.36 -2.50
N VAL A 126 4.13 20.56 -3.11
CA VAL A 126 3.22 19.65 -2.41
C VAL A 126 3.71 18.23 -2.62
N PHE A 127 4.02 17.54 -1.52
CA PHE A 127 4.35 16.12 -1.52
C PHE A 127 3.12 15.33 -1.04
N ASP A 128 2.63 14.39 -1.84
CA ASP A 128 1.47 13.57 -1.46
C ASP A 128 1.83 12.44 -0.48
N GLY A 129 3.13 12.11 -0.37
CA GLY A 129 3.69 11.11 0.55
C GLY A 129 5.16 10.80 0.27
N VAL A 130 5.96 10.66 1.32
CA VAL A 130 7.40 10.34 1.26
C VAL A 130 7.69 9.30 2.34
N GLN A 131 8.05 8.08 1.96
CA GLN A 131 8.27 6.99 2.92
C GLN A 131 9.76 6.96 3.37
N THR A 132 10.12 7.15 4.64
CA THR A 132 9.26 7.51 5.77
C THR A 132 9.57 8.91 6.26
N ASP A 133 10.79 9.18 6.68
CA ASP A 133 11.18 10.49 7.21
C ASP A 133 12.00 11.24 6.17
N CYS A 134 11.80 12.54 6.04
CA CYS A 134 12.53 13.32 5.05
C CYS A 134 12.89 14.72 5.50
N VAL A 135 13.96 15.24 4.90
CA VAL A 135 14.41 16.63 5.01
C VAL A 135 14.52 17.22 3.62
N VAL A 136 13.85 18.35 3.41
CA VAL A 136 13.79 19.05 2.13
C VAL A 136 14.68 20.28 2.18
N TYR A 137 15.51 20.43 1.16
CA TYR A 137 16.40 21.56 0.97
C TYR A 137 16.11 22.25 -0.35
N LEU A 138 16.12 23.59 -0.35
CA LEU A 138 16.10 24.39 -1.56
C LEU A 138 17.38 25.20 -1.62
N ASN A 139 18.12 25.07 -2.72
CA ASN A 139 19.34 25.83 -2.96
C ASN A 139 20.39 25.70 -1.82
N GLY A 140 20.41 24.56 -1.13
CA GLY A 140 21.30 24.29 0.01
C GLY A 140 20.73 24.66 1.38
N GLU A 141 19.62 25.39 1.45
CA GLU A 141 18.94 25.75 2.70
C GLU A 141 17.89 24.71 3.06
N LYS A 142 17.86 24.23 4.30
CA LYS A 142 16.77 23.38 4.80
C LYS A 142 15.47 24.19 4.83
N VAL A 143 14.45 23.74 4.11
CA VAL A 143 13.14 24.42 4.02
C VAL A 143 12.01 23.65 4.69
N ALA A 144 12.14 22.33 4.85
CA ALA A 144 11.17 21.51 5.58
C ALA A 144 11.80 20.23 6.11
N GLU A 145 11.10 19.60 7.05
CA GLU A 145 11.32 18.25 7.53
C GLU A 145 9.95 17.63 7.84
N HIS A 146 9.80 16.34 7.59
CA HIS A 146 8.57 15.61 7.81
C HIS A 146 8.88 14.21 8.32
N GLN A 147 8.12 13.75 9.32
CA GLN A 147 8.20 12.39 9.84
C GLN A 147 6.90 11.64 9.59
N GLY A 148 7.00 10.40 9.13
CA GLY A 148 5.86 9.58 8.71
C GLY A 148 5.62 9.66 7.20
N GLY A 149 5.22 8.53 6.60
CA GLY A 149 5.20 8.42 5.14
C GLY A 149 3.83 8.43 4.47
N TYR A 150 2.74 8.31 5.22
CA TYR A 150 1.41 8.15 4.63
C TYR A 150 0.63 9.44 4.46
N MET A 151 0.99 10.50 5.18
CA MET A 151 0.40 11.82 5.02
C MET A 151 1.33 12.72 4.20
N GLY A 152 0.72 13.51 3.33
CA GLY A 152 1.43 14.52 2.55
C GLY A 152 1.74 15.77 3.37
N PHE A 153 2.56 16.66 2.80
CA PHE A 153 2.90 17.96 3.40
C PHE A 153 3.20 19.01 2.34
N VAL A 154 3.10 20.28 2.73
CA VAL A 154 3.26 21.44 1.84
C VAL A 154 4.47 22.26 2.26
N VAL A 155 5.40 22.47 1.34
CA VAL A 155 6.62 23.27 1.56
C VAL A 155 6.48 24.61 0.82
N ASP A 156 6.47 25.71 1.56
CA ASP A 156 6.48 27.06 0.98
C ASP A 156 7.92 27.47 0.63
N ILE A 157 8.16 27.71 -0.65
CA ILE A 157 9.47 28.11 -1.19
C ILE A 157 9.49 29.58 -1.65
N THR A 158 8.41 30.32 -1.38
CA THR A 158 8.27 31.73 -1.75
C THR A 158 9.40 32.56 -1.13
N GLY A 159 10.03 33.43 -1.93
CA GLY A 159 11.15 34.28 -1.51
C GLY A 159 12.49 33.55 -1.33
N LYS A 160 12.54 32.22 -1.45
CA LYS A 160 13.77 31.41 -1.41
C LYS A 160 14.16 30.84 -2.77
N ALA A 161 13.17 30.66 -3.66
CA ALA A 161 13.41 30.27 -5.04
C ALA A 161 13.94 31.45 -5.87
N ARG A 162 14.77 31.13 -6.87
CA ARG A 162 15.41 32.06 -7.79
C ARG A 162 14.64 32.11 -9.10
N PHE A 163 14.47 33.30 -9.66
CA PHE A 163 13.87 33.53 -10.98
C PHE A 163 14.91 33.87 -12.06
N ASP A 164 16.13 34.21 -11.64
CA ASP A 164 17.25 34.59 -12.51
C ASP A 164 18.18 33.42 -12.87
N GLY A 165 17.80 32.18 -12.51
CA GLY A 165 18.61 30.99 -12.78
C GLY A 165 17.95 29.68 -12.34
N ASP A 166 18.77 28.64 -12.23
CA ASP A 166 18.34 27.31 -11.78
C ASP A 166 18.16 27.26 -10.27
N ASN A 167 17.16 26.48 -9.85
CA ASN A 167 16.95 26.07 -8.48
C ASN A 167 17.26 24.59 -8.32
N VAL A 168 17.74 24.20 -7.15
CA VAL A 168 17.96 22.78 -6.79
C VAL A 168 17.13 22.45 -5.57
N LEU A 169 16.13 21.58 -5.75
CA LEU A 169 15.41 20.95 -4.65
C LEU A 169 16.11 19.61 -4.35
N ALA A 170 16.59 19.44 -3.12
CA ALA A 170 17.19 18.19 -2.66
C ALA A 170 16.37 17.61 -1.50
N VAL A 171 16.09 16.32 -1.54
CA VAL A 171 15.31 15.62 -0.50
C VAL A 171 16.11 14.45 0.01
N ARG A 172 16.50 14.51 1.28
CA ARG A 172 17.05 13.35 2.00
C ARG A 172 15.88 12.57 2.56
N VAL A 173 15.78 11.29 2.26
CA VAL A 173 14.71 10.42 2.73
C VAL A 173 15.34 9.25 3.49
N SER A 174 14.74 8.86 4.61
CA SER A 174 15.12 7.74 5.44
C SER A 174 13.92 6.84 5.64
N ASN A 175 14.07 5.54 5.41
CA ASN A 175 13.09 4.55 5.86
C ASN A 175 13.65 3.66 6.97
N VAL A 176 14.75 4.04 7.62
CA VAL A 176 15.28 3.42 8.85
C VAL A 176 14.22 3.45 9.95
N ASP A 177 14.18 2.41 10.78
CA ASP A 177 13.21 2.29 11.87
C ASP A 177 13.28 3.50 12.82
N ASP A 178 12.15 4.19 13.00
CA ASP A 178 11.93 5.23 14.01
C ASP A 178 10.75 4.82 14.90
N LEU A 179 11.06 4.46 16.15
CA LEU A 179 10.08 4.05 17.16
C LEU A 179 9.06 5.15 17.53
N LEU A 180 9.35 6.40 17.17
CA LEU A 180 8.51 7.56 17.44
C LEU A 180 7.67 7.96 16.23
N THR A 181 7.83 7.33 15.07
CA THR A 181 7.06 7.64 13.86
C THR A 181 6.07 6.53 13.56
N PRO A 182 4.74 6.77 13.68
CA PRO A 182 3.72 5.77 13.35
C PRO A 182 3.94 5.12 11.96
N PRO A 183 3.87 3.78 11.85
CA PRO A 183 3.37 2.81 12.85
C PRO A 183 4.34 2.48 14.00
N GLY A 184 5.59 2.99 13.97
CA GLY A 184 6.57 2.93 15.05
C GLY A 184 7.18 1.56 15.34
N LYS A 185 6.48 0.47 14.99
CA LYS A 185 6.99 -0.89 15.15
C LYS A 185 8.20 -1.11 14.22
N PRO A 186 9.30 -1.68 14.71
CA PRO A 186 10.44 -2.04 13.86
C PRO A 186 10.03 -2.89 12.68
N ARG A 187 10.66 -2.69 11.51
CA ARG A 187 10.25 -3.39 10.28
C ARG A 187 10.27 -4.90 10.39
N THR A 188 11.23 -5.46 11.14
CA THR A 188 11.38 -6.91 11.32
C THR A 188 10.23 -7.52 12.13
N GLN A 189 9.44 -6.67 12.78
CA GLN A 189 8.29 -7.05 13.59
C GLN A 189 6.97 -6.53 13.02
N LEU A 190 6.98 -5.82 11.89
CA LEU A 190 5.79 -5.32 11.19
C LEU A 190 5.17 -6.43 10.33
N GLY A 191 3.85 -6.54 10.36
CA GLY A 191 3.09 -7.50 9.55
C GLY A 191 2.98 -7.14 8.06
N PHE A 192 3.66 -6.09 7.61
CA PHE A 192 3.70 -5.62 6.22
C PHE A 192 5.02 -4.88 5.94
N LEU A 193 5.38 -4.78 4.67
CA LEU A 193 6.61 -4.08 4.23
C LEU A 193 6.41 -2.58 4.06
N THR A 194 7.47 -1.81 4.34
CA THR A 194 7.54 -0.38 4.04
C THR A 194 8.62 -0.13 2.98
N PHE A 195 8.25 0.53 1.91
CA PHE A 195 9.14 0.78 0.77
C PHE A 195 9.56 2.25 0.75
N GLY A 196 10.82 2.53 1.10
CA GLY A 196 11.33 3.90 1.18
C GLY A 196 11.29 4.65 -0.16
N GLY A 197 11.14 5.97 -0.12
CA GLY A 197 11.21 6.86 -1.28
C GLY A 197 10.08 7.89 -1.39
N ILE A 198 10.17 8.78 -2.37
CA ILE A 198 9.07 9.68 -2.74
C ILE A 198 8.06 8.89 -3.58
N TYR A 199 7.27 8.07 -2.91
CA TYR A 199 6.42 7.04 -3.52
C TYR A 199 5.03 7.56 -3.95
N ARG A 200 4.71 8.83 -3.72
CA ARG A 200 3.51 9.49 -4.25
C ARG A 200 3.87 10.74 -5.06
N GLY A 201 2.85 11.38 -5.63
CA GLY A 201 3.02 12.55 -6.50
C GLY A 201 3.63 13.76 -5.81
N VAL A 202 4.31 14.58 -6.62
CA VAL A 202 4.83 15.89 -6.25
C VAL A 202 4.35 16.93 -7.27
N THR A 203 3.85 18.06 -6.76
CA THR A 203 3.44 19.18 -7.62
C THR A 203 4.07 20.49 -7.16
N LEU A 204 4.35 21.37 -8.12
CA LEU A 204 4.63 22.78 -7.84
C LEU A 204 3.34 23.56 -8.06
N ARG A 205 2.81 24.14 -6.98
CA ARG A 205 1.63 24.98 -7.01
C ARG A 205 2.00 26.44 -6.89
N MET A 206 1.48 27.25 -7.80
CA MET A 206 1.63 28.69 -7.83
C MET A 206 0.28 29.34 -7.55
N THR A 207 0.22 30.29 -6.62
CA THR A 207 -0.99 31.08 -6.33
C THR A 207 -0.65 32.55 -6.23
N GLU A 208 -1.67 33.41 -6.34
CA GLU A 208 -1.51 34.79 -5.89
C GLU A 208 -1.32 34.84 -4.35
N PRO A 209 -0.75 35.92 -3.79
CA PRO A 209 -0.59 36.07 -2.34
C PRO A 209 -1.91 36.01 -1.55
N VAL A 210 -3.00 36.46 -2.18
CA VAL A 210 -4.37 36.25 -1.68
C VAL A 210 -4.95 35.00 -2.33
N HIS A 211 -5.25 33.98 -1.54
CA HIS A 211 -5.62 32.66 -2.05
C HIS A 211 -6.42 31.82 -1.04
N ILE A 212 -7.07 30.76 -1.52
CA ILE A 212 -7.65 29.73 -0.66
C ILE A 212 -6.52 28.87 -0.10
N SER A 213 -6.48 28.68 1.21
CA SER A 213 -5.38 27.94 1.85
C SER A 213 -5.39 26.45 1.51
N ASP A 214 -4.28 25.77 1.81
CA ASP A 214 -4.26 24.30 1.79
C ASP A 214 -4.73 23.76 3.14
N PRO A 215 -5.57 22.70 3.20
CA PRO A 215 -6.01 22.12 4.46
C PRO A 215 -4.88 21.49 5.29
N LEU A 216 -3.74 21.12 4.69
CA LEU A 216 -2.59 20.55 5.41
C LEU A 216 -1.55 21.59 5.83
N GLN A 217 -1.71 22.84 5.41
CA GLN A 217 -0.72 23.89 5.67
C GLN A 217 -1.12 24.84 6.79
N GLU A 218 -2.40 25.18 6.90
CA GLU A 218 -2.90 26.04 7.96
C GLU A 218 -3.36 25.15 9.11
N ASP A 219 -2.80 25.37 10.30
CA ASP A 219 -3.14 24.57 11.48
C ASP A 219 -4.44 25.06 12.13
N LEU A 220 -5.56 24.72 11.49
CA LEU A 220 -6.89 25.18 11.87
C LEU A 220 -7.85 24.01 12.07
N VAL A 221 -8.30 23.82 13.31
CA VAL A 221 -9.33 22.84 13.68
C VAL A 221 -10.62 23.10 12.92
N ALA A 222 -11.14 22.09 12.23
CA ALA A 222 -12.30 22.19 11.35
C ALA A 222 -12.18 23.36 10.36
N GLY A 223 -10.96 23.66 9.92
CA GLY A 223 -10.60 24.82 9.10
C GLY A 223 -9.60 24.47 8.00
N GLY A 224 -9.06 25.51 7.35
CA GLY A 224 -8.17 25.37 6.19
C GLY A 224 -8.89 24.93 4.90
N GLY A 225 -8.44 25.41 3.74
CA GLY A 225 -8.99 25.04 2.44
C GLY A 225 -10.51 25.20 2.32
N VAL A 226 -11.16 24.24 1.68
CA VAL A 226 -12.62 24.14 1.57
C VAL A 226 -13.09 22.99 2.45
N PHE A 227 -14.12 23.21 3.26
CA PHE A 227 -14.80 22.17 4.04
C PHE A 227 -16.30 22.20 3.71
N VAL A 228 -16.82 21.08 3.22
CA VAL A 228 -18.21 20.91 2.81
C VAL A 228 -18.91 19.93 3.75
N SER A 229 -20.08 20.31 4.27
CA SER A 229 -20.95 19.40 5.04
C SER A 229 -22.40 19.47 4.57
N TYR A 230 -23.17 18.43 4.92
CA TYR A 230 -24.56 18.26 4.50
C TYR A 230 -25.48 18.08 5.71
N PRO A 231 -25.85 19.17 6.42
CA PRO A 231 -26.73 19.08 7.59
C PRO A 231 -28.09 18.45 7.28
N LYS A 232 -28.58 18.59 6.05
CA LYS A 232 -29.82 17.97 5.57
C LYS A 232 -29.64 17.54 4.12
N ALA A 233 -29.92 16.28 3.80
CA ALA A 233 -30.02 15.82 2.43
C ALA A 233 -31.14 14.78 2.30
N THR A 234 -32.01 15.00 1.32
CA THR A 234 -33.09 14.10 0.91
C THR A 234 -33.20 14.15 -0.61
N THR A 235 -33.96 13.25 -1.22
CA THR A 235 -34.25 13.29 -2.66
C THR A 235 -35.01 14.54 -3.12
N LEU A 236 -35.64 15.29 -2.21
CA LEU A 236 -36.38 16.52 -2.52
C LEU A 236 -35.50 17.77 -2.40
N ARG A 237 -34.62 17.83 -1.39
CA ARG A 237 -33.78 18.98 -1.11
C ARG A 237 -32.55 18.59 -0.30
N ALA A 238 -31.43 19.23 -0.58
CA ALA A 238 -30.26 19.24 0.28
C ALA A 238 -29.80 20.66 0.61
N THR A 239 -29.21 20.80 1.79
CA THR A 239 -28.48 21.98 2.22
C THR A 239 -27.01 21.61 2.33
N ALA A 240 -26.14 22.28 1.58
CA ALA A 240 -24.70 22.17 1.73
C ALA A 240 -24.19 23.41 2.48
N GLN A 241 -23.40 23.21 3.52
CA GLN A 241 -22.62 24.27 4.15
C GLN A 241 -21.19 24.19 3.63
N VAL A 242 -20.67 25.31 3.16
CA VAL A 242 -19.31 25.41 2.60
C VAL A 242 -18.53 26.45 3.39
N LYS A 243 -17.52 25.99 4.12
CA LYS A 243 -16.56 26.84 4.81
C LYS A 243 -15.29 26.93 3.96
N THR A 244 -14.95 28.11 3.49
CA THR A 244 -13.74 28.36 2.68
C THR A 244 -12.80 29.29 3.42
N HIS A 245 -11.57 28.85 3.65
CA HIS A 245 -10.53 29.64 4.30
C HIS A 245 -9.70 30.39 3.25
N VAL A 246 -9.79 31.72 3.26
CA VAL A 246 -9.03 32.62 2.37
C VAL A 246 -7.96 33.31 3.19
N VAL A 247 -6.73 33.29 2.70
CA VAL A 247 -5.55 33.87 3.35
C VAL A 247 -5.05 35.04 2.52
N ASN A 248 -4.65 36.11 3.21
CA ASN A 248 -4.00 37.27 2.63
C ASN A 248 -2.55 37.33 3.13
N LYS A 249 -1.58 36.99 2.28
CA LYS A 249 -0.14 37.11 2.63
C LYS A 249 0.47 38.48 2.25
N THR A 250 -0.32 39.44 1.78
CA THR A 250 0.17 40.78 1.40
C THR A 250 0.40 41.68 2.62
N ALA A 251 1.00 42.85 2.40
CA ALA A 251 1.27 43.84 3.44
C ALA A 251 0.05 44.74 3.78
N ASP A 252 -1.01 44.68 2.98
CA ASP A 252 -2.21 45.50 3.13
C ASP A 252 -3.44 44.61 3.33
N ALA A 253 -4.49 45.13 3.98
CA ALA A 253 -5.76 44.43 4.06
C ALA A 253 -6.41 44.32 2.67
N ALA A 254 -6.97 43.16 2.35
CA ALA A 254 -7.61 42.89 1.06
C ALA A 254 -9.14 42.78 1.22
N ARG A 255 -9.90 43.47 0.36
CA ARG A 255 -11.35 43.29 0.27
C ARG A 255 -11.65 42.11 -0.65
N ILE A 256 -12.16 41.04 -0.06
CA ILE A 256 -12.46 39.78 -0.75
C ILE A 256 -13.94 39.71 -1.14
N ARG A 257 -14.20 39.23 -2.35
CA ARG A 257 -15.49 38.64 -2.73
C ARG A 257 -15.29 37.16 -3.03
N LEU A 258 -15.93 36.29 -2.25
CA LEU A 258 -15.92 34.83 -2.46
C LEU A 258 -17.20 34.41 -3.16
N THR A 259 -17.07 33.78 -4.33
CA THR A 259 -18.18 33.17 -5.07
C THR A 259 -18.02 31.66 -5.07
N THR A 260 -19.03 30.94 -4.59
CA THR A 260 -19.04 29.47 -4.61
C THR A 260 -20.18 28.99 -5.49
N VAL A 261 -19.87 28.13 -6.46
CA VAL A 261 -20.83 27.60 -7.44
C VAL A 261 -20.77 26.08 -7.44
N LEU A 262 -21.94 25.44 -7.29
CA LEU A 262 -22.08 24.00 -7.40
C LEU A 262 -22.62 23.65 -8.79
N TYR A 263 -21.82 22.91 -9.55
CA TYR A 263 -22.18 22.39 -10.86
C TYR A 263 -22.56 20.91 -10.78
N ASP A 264 -23.59 20.54 -11.53
CA ASP A 264 -23.92 19.15 -11.79
C ASP A 264 -22.95 18.49 -12.78
N ALA A 265 -23.14 17.19 -13.04
CA ALA A 265 -22.29 16.41 -13.93
C ALA A 265 -22.33 16.90 -15.41
N GLN A 266 -23.33 17.69 -15.79
CA GLN A 266 -23.50 18.25 -17.12
C GLN A 266 -22.93 19.69 -17.22
N GLY A 267 -22.39 20.23 -16.12
CA GLY A 267 -21.89 21.60 -16.06
C GLY A 267 -22.97 22.65 -15.82
N THR A 268 -24.18 22.26 -15.43
CA THR A 268 -25.26 23.20 -15.07
C THR A 268 -25.09 23.67 -13.63
N THR A 269 -25.20 24.97 -13.39
CA THR A 269 -25.24 25.52 -12.03
C THR A 269 -26.51 25.09 -11.31
N VAL A 270 -26.39 24.32 -10.24
CA VAL A 270 -27.53 23.87 -9.41
C VAL A 270 -27.69 24.66 -8.11
N ALA A 271 -26.62 25.32 -7.64
CA ALA A 271 -26.65 26.26 -6.53
C ALA A 271 -25.43 27.19 -6.59
N HIS A 272 -25.56 28.39 -6.02
CA HIS A 272 -24.42 29.31 -5.84
C HIS A 272 -24.64 30.23 -4.63
N ALA A 273 -23.55 30.81 -4.13
CA ALA A 273 -23.55 31.80 -3.06
C ALA A 273 -22.41 32.81 -3.28
N THR A 274 -22.59 34.04 -2.79
CA THR A 274 -21.56 35.09 -2.85
C THR A 274 -21.52 35.87 -1.54
N ASP A 275 -20.33 35.95 -0.96
CA ASP A 275 -20.07 36.73 0.25
C ASP A 275 -18.94 37.73 0.01
N THR A 276 -18.91 38.80 0.80
CA THR A 276 -17.80 39.77 0.81
C THR A 276 -17.27 39.95 2.22
N GLY A 277 -15.96 40.17 2.34
CA GLY A 277 -15.32 40.43 3.62
C GLY A 277 -13.89 40.93 3.47
N THR A 278 -13.43 41.74 4.41
CA THR A 278 -12.02 42.12 4.49
C THR A 278 -11.24 41.02 5.20
N VAL A 279 -10.04 40.73 4.69
CA VAL A 279 -9.01 39.92 5.36
C VAL A 279 -7.83 40.83 5.62
N SER A 280 -7.43 40.95 6.90
CA SER A 280 -6.31 41.80 7.32
C SER A 280 -5.01 41.37 6.66
N GLU A 281 -4.01 42.24 6.69
CA GLU A 281 -2.66 41.94 6.25
C GLU A 281 -2.09 40.73 7.00
N LYS A 282 -1.46 39.81 6.26
CA LYS A 282 -0.83 38.58 6.80
C LYS A 282 -1.76 37.71 7.65
N ASP A 283 -3.06 37.74 7.40
CA ASP A 283 -4.10 37.04 8.18
C ASP A 283 -4.94 36.08 7.30
N GLY A 284 -5.82 35.30 7.92
CA GLY A 284 -6.76 34.39 7.27
C GLY A 284 -8.19 34.57 7.77
N ARG A 285 -9.18 34.27 6.90
CA ARG A 285 -10.60 34.34 7.25
C ARG A 285 -11.37 33.16 6.66
N ALA A 286 -12.19 32.53 7.49
CA ALA A 286 -13.18 31.57 7.03
C ALA A 286 -14.48 32.27 6.61
N PHE A 287 -14.95 31.99 5.39
CA PHE A 287 -16.25 32.36 4.87
C PHE A 287 -17.16 31.13 4.92
N THR A 288 -18.34 31.24 5.53
CA THR A 288 -19.30 30.13 5.66
C THR A 288 -20.55 30.43 4.84
N GLN A 289 -20.68 29.74 3.71
CA GLN A 289 -21.78 29.90 2.76
C GLN A 289 -22.77 28.74 2.86
N THR A 290 -24.05 29.01 2.65
CA THR A 290 -25.11 27.99 2.58
C THR A 290 -25.65 27.88 1.16
N LEU A 291 -25.61 26.68 0.59
CA LEU A 291 -26.15 26.36 -0.73
C LEU A 291 -27.39 25.47 -0.57
N SER A 292 -28.47 25.80 -1.28
CA SER A 292 -29.70 25.00 -1.30
C SER A 292 -29.88 24.33 -2.65
N VAL A 293 -29.84 23.00 -2.69
CA VAL A 293 -29.98 22.20 -3.90
C VAL A 293 -31.37 21.58 -3.94
N ALA A 294 -32.17 21.91 -4.96
CA ALA A 294 -33.49 21.30 -5.16
C ALA A 294 -33.34 19.98 -5.94
N ARG A 295 -34.01 18.93 -5.48
CA ARG A 295 -33.98 17.58 -6.07
C ARG A 295 -32.54 17.10 -6.37
N PRO A 296 -31.67 17.03 -5.35
CA PRO A 296 -30.29 16.62 -5.55
C PRO A 296 -30.22 15.16 -6.02
N HIS A 297 -29.23 14.86 -6.84
CA HIS A 297 -28.76 13.49 -7.03
C HIS A 297 -27.92 13.11 -5.82
N LEU A 298 -28.39 12.15 -5.02
CA LEU A 298 -27.64 11.67 -3.87
C LEU A 298 -26.53 10.73 -4.33
N TRP A 299 -25.37 10.82 -3.68
CA TRP A 299 -24.28 9.86 -3.88
C TRP A 299 -24.63 8.53 -3.19
N HIS A 300 -24.39 7.43 -3.89
CA HIS A 300 -24.61 6.05 -3.43
C HIS A 300 -23.60 5.12 -4.13
N PRO A 301 -23.13 4.01 -3.52
CA PRO A 301 -22.18 3.10 -4.18
C PRO A 301 -22.68 2.52 -5.51
N ASP A 302 -23.99 2.43 -5.71
CA ASP A 302 -24.60 2.00 -6.98
C ASP A 302 -24.98 3.15 -7.93
N SER A 303 -24.86 4.39 -7.46
CA SER A 303 -25.06 5.59 -8.28
C SER A 303 -24.18 6.72 -7.72
N PRO A 304 -22.85 6.64 -7.92
CA PRO A 304 -21.89 7.54 -7.27
C PRO A 304 -21.88 8.92 -7.95
N TYR A 305 -22.97 9.67 -7.80
CA TYR A 305 -23.15 10.96 -8.44
C TYR A 305 -22.24 12.02 -7.80
N LEU A 306 -21.38 12.63 -8.61
CA LEU A 306 -20.42 13.63 -8.18
C LEU A 306 -20.75 15.01 -8.78
N TYR A 307 -20.75 16.01 -7.92
CA TYR A 307 -20.83 17.42 -8.27
C TYR A 307 -19.44 18.05 -8.29
N ARG A 308 -19.34 19.21 -8.94
CA ARG A 308 -18.16 20.07 -8.93
C ARG A 308 -18.47 21.37 -8.18
N LEU A 309 -17.91 21.53 -6.98
CA LEU A 309 -18.01 22.76 -6.19
C LEU A 309 -16.80 23.66 -6.50
N VAL A 310 -17.05 24.83 -7.08
CA VAL A 310 -16.01 25.78 -7.51
C VAL A 310 -16.06 27.01 -6.61
N SER A 311 -14.99 27.27 -5.86
CA SER A 311 -14.82 28.45 -5.00
C SER A 311 -13.84 29.42 -5.64
N GLN A 312 -14.29 30.65 -5.91
CA GLN A 312 -13.56 31.69 -6.62
C GLN A 312 -13.36 32.92 -5.73
N VAL A 313 -12.11 33.36 -5.59
CA VAL A 313 -11.72 34.51 -4.78
C VAL A 313 -11.42 35.70 -5.68
N PHE A 314 -12.08 36.82 -5.40
CA PHE A 314 -11.84 38.08 -6.10
C PHE A 314 -11.32 39.15 -5.14
N VAL A 315 -10.33 39.92 -5.59
CA VAL A 315 -9.82 41.14 -4.92
C VAL A 315 -10.10 42.31 -5.86
N ASP A 316 -10.85 43.31 -5.39
CA ASP A 316 -11.25 44.48 -6.21
C ASP A 316 -11.81 44.08 -7.59
N ASP A 317 -12.67 43.04 -7.59
CA ASP A 317 -13.30 42.40 -8.76
C ASP A 317 -12.38 41.68 -9.75
N HIS A 318 -11.09 41.56 -9.45
CA HIS A 318 -10.16 40.70 -10.17
C HIS A 318 -10.14 39.29 -9.56
N LEU A 319 -10.32 38.25 -10.37
CA LEU A 319 -10.18 36.86 -9.93
C LEU A 319 -8.70 36.58 -9.59
N VAL A 320 -8.43 36.12 -8.36
CA VAL A 320 -7.06 35.86 -7.87
C VAL A 320 -6.80 34.38 -7.54
N ASP A 321 -7.86 33.60 -7.25
CA ASP A 321 -7.73 32.16 -6.99
C ASP A 321 -9.03 31.41 -7.32
N THR A 322 -8.89 30.14 -7.67
CA THR A 322 -10.00 29.20 -7.88
C THR A 322 -9.61 27.83 -7.36
N VAL A 323 -10.45 27.27 -6.49
CA VAL A 323 -10.33 25.88 -6.03
C VAL A 323 -11.58 25.12 -6.44
N THR A 324 -11.37 23.94 -7.04
CA THR A 324 -12.44 23.01 -7.37
C THR A 324 -12.39 21.83 -6.42
N THR A 325 -13.48 21.64 -5.67
CA THR A 325 -13.69 20.51 -4.76
C THR A 325 -14.71 19.56 -5.38
N ARG A 326 -14.30 18.34 -5.69
CA ARG A 326 -15.21 17.24 -6.06
C ARG A 326 -16.01 16.85 -4.82
N THR A 327 -17.33 16.71 -4.95
CA THR A 327 -18.17 16.37 -3.79
C THR A 327 -19.39 15.54 -4.18
N GLY A 328 -19.91 14.75 -3.25
CA GLY A 328 -21.15 14.00 -3.40
C GLY A 328 -22.08 14.27 -2.24
N ILE A 329 -23.37 14.46 -2.52
CA ILE A 329 -24.36 14.79 -1.50
C ILE A 329 -24.90 13.48 -0.91
N ARG A 330 -24.59 13.22 0.36
CA ARG A 330 -25.08 12.03 1.08
C ARG A 330 -25.18 12.26 2.58
N ARG A 331 -25.98 11.44 3.24
CA ARG A 331 -26.08 11.34 4.70
C ARG A 331 -25.75 9.93 5.14
N ILE A 332 -24.89 9.78 6.14
CA ILE A 332 -24.58 8.50 6.77
C ILE A 332 -25.12 8.46 8.21
N ASP A 333 -25.34 7.26 8.71
CA ASP A 333 -25.74 6.99 10.09
C ASP A 333 -25.32 5.56 10.48
N TYR A 334 -24.98 5.36 11.74
CA TYR A 334 -24.71 4.03 12.29
C TYR A 334 -25.69 3.77 13.43
N LYS A 335 -26.46 2.69 13.30
CA LYS A 335 -27.44 2.28 14.31
C LYS A 335 -27.03 0.94 14.89
N ALA A 336 -27.70 0.53 15.96
CA ALA A 336 -27.47 -0.78 16.57
C ALA A 336 -27.47 -1.94 15.55
N ASP A 337 -28.21 -1.88 14.45
CA ASP A 337 -28.23 -2.92 13.42
C ASP A 337 -27.33 -2.67 12.20
N GLY A 338 -26.40 -1.70 12.27
CA GLY A 338 -25.34 -1.49 11.28
C GLY A 338 -25.43 -0.16 10.55
N PHE A 339 -24.85 -0.12 9.35
CA PHE A 339 -24.63 1.09 8.57
C PHE A 339 -25.87 1.49 7.74
N TYR A 340 -26.14 2.80 7.69
CA TYR A 340 -27.21 3.40 6.90
C TYR A 340 -26.65 4.51 6.00
N LEU A 341 -27.11 4.52 4.75
CA LEU A 341 -26.79 5.54 3.76
C LEU A 341 -28.09 6.13 3.21
N ASN A 342 -28.22 7.45 3.26
CA ASN A 342 -29.40 8.20 2.82
C ASN A 342 -30.73 7.70 3.44
N GLY A 343 -30.66 7.15 4.67
CA GLY A 343 -31.79 6.63 5.41
C GLY A 343 -32.09 5.14 5.21
N GLU A 344 -31.36 4.45 4.32
CA GLU A 344 -31.53 3.03 4.02
C GLU A 344 -30.37 2.21 4.59
N ARG A 345 -30.67 1.04 5.16
CA ARG A 345 -29.64 0.12 5.68
C ARG A 345 -28.84 -0.46 4.53
N LEU A 346 -27.52 -0.44 4.62
CA LEU A 346 -26.62 -0.98 3.61
C LEU A 346 -25.61 -1.93 4.26
N TYR A 347 -25.57 -3.17 3.77
CA TYR A 347 -24.64 -4.19 4.25
C TYR A 347 -23.26 -4.02 3.59
N LEU A 348 -22.20 -3.91 4.39
CA LEU A 348 -20.84 -3.70 3.92
C LEU A 348 -20.19 -5.05 3.55
N ARG A 349 -19.86 -5.20 2.27
CA ARG A 349 -19.01 -6.29 1.75
C ARG A 349 -17.72 -5.66 1.27
N GLY A 350 -16.74 -5.57 2.16
CA GLY A 350 -15.47 -4.95 1.88
C GLY A 350 -14.29 -5.89 1.90
N ALA A 351 -13.13 -5.31 1.60
CA ALA A 351 -11.82 -5.92 1.77
C ALA A 351 -10.86 -4.93 2.43
N ASN A 352 -9.90 -5.45 3.17
CA ASN A 352 -8.67 -4.75 3.47
C ASN A 352 -7.83 -4.67 2.20
N CYS A 353 -7.12 -3.56 2.04
CA CYS A 353 -6.26 -3.30 0.91
C CYS A 353 -5.03 -2.59 1.44
N HIS A 354 -3.85 -3.17 1.20
CA HIS A 354 -2.57 -2.50 1.22
C HIS A 354 -2.34 -1.79 -0.12
N GLN A 355 -1.20 -1.11 -0.28
CA GLN A 355 -0.94 -0.30 -1.46
C GLN A 355 0.24 -0.79 -2.33
N ASN A 356 0.90 -1.90 -1.95
CA ASN A 356 2.14 -2.37 -2.56
C ASN A 356 1.92 -3.24 -3.80
N TYR A 357 2.72 -3.03 -4.84
CA TYR A 357 2.77 -3.83 -6.06
C TYR A 357 4.10 -4.57 -6.19
N ALA A 358 4.09 -5.68 -6.95
CA ALA A 358 5.33 -6.35 -7.34
C ALA A 358 6.32 -5.36 -7.97
N TYR A 359 7.60 -5.51 -7.65
CA TYR A 359 8.75 -4.72 -8.12
C TYR A 359 8.81 -3.27 -7.63
N ILE A 360 7.71 -2.52 -7.62
CA ILE A 360 7.71 -1.08 -7.32
C ILE A 360 7.28 -0.74 -5.88
N GLY A 361 6.88 -1.74 -5.09
CA GLY A 361 6.35 -1.50 -3.74
C GLY A 361 5.16 -0.56 -3.78
N ASP A 362 5.17 0.46 -2.92
CA ASP A 362 4.04 1.40 -2.80
C ASP A 362 3.97 2.45 -3.92
N ALA A 363 5.02 2.55 -4.76
CA ALA A 363 5.20 3.61 -5.76
C ALA A 363 4.35 3.43 -7.03
N ALA A 364 3.08 3.03 -6.89
CA ALA A 364 2.17 2.84 -8.00
C ALA A 364 1.46 4.16 -8.38
N PRO A 365 1.46 4.57 -9.66
CA PRO A 365 0.85 5.82 -10.11
C PRO A 365 -0.69 5.78 -10.07
N ALA A 366 -1.31 6.95 -10.23
CA ALA A 366 -2.75 7.16 -10.16
C ALA A 366 -3.57 6.19 -11.03
N SER A 367 -3.10 5.86 -12.23
CA SER A 367 -3.81 4.94 -13.12
C SER A 367 -3.88 3.50 -12.56
N MET A 368 -2.82 3.03 -11.89
CA MET A 368 -2.81 1.72 -11.24
C MET A 368 -3.75 1.71 -10.03
N LYS A 369 -3.75 2.79 -9.24
CA LYS A 369 -4.71 2.96 -8.12
C LYS A 369 -6.17 2.95 -8.60
N TYR A 370 -6.46 3.57 -9.75
CA TYR A 370 -7.79 3.50 -10.36
C TYR A 370 -8.16 2.07 -10.79
N ARG A 371 -7.22 1.33 -11.41
CA ARG A 371 -7.44 -0.07 -11.80
C ARG A 371 -7.69 -0.97 -10.58
N GLU A 372 -7.01 -0.72 -9.47
CA GLU A 372 -7.21 -1.42 -8.20
C GLU A 372 -8.63 -1.22 -7.65
N ALA A 373 -9.06 0.03 -7.52
CA ALA A 373 -10.41 0.38 -7.09
C ALA A 373 -11.48 -0.20 -8.03
N LEU A 374 -11.25 -0.15 -9.35
CA LEU A 374 -12.16 -0.74 -10.32
C LEU A 374 -12.24 -2.27 -10.17
N ARG A 375 -11.11 -2.94 -9.93
CA ARG A 375 -11.06 -4.39 -9.71
C ARG A 375 -11.76 -4.79 -8.41
N LEU A 376 -11.60 -4.02 -7.33
CA LEU A 376 -12.35 -4.18 -6.09
C LEU A 376 -13.87 -4.11 -6.36
N LYS A 377 -14.33 -3.03 -7.02
CA LYS A 377 -15.74 -2.83 -7.33
C LYS A 377 -16.33 -3.98 -8.16
N LEU A 378 -15.63 -4.39 -9.21
CA LEU A 378 -16.04 -5.48 -10.11
C LEU A 378 -15.87 -6.88 -9.50
N GLY A 379 -15.07 -7.00 -8.44
CA GLY A 379 -14.84 -8.22 -7.65
C GLY A 379 -15.92 -8.51 -6.61
N GLY A 380 -16.95 -7.66 -6.55
CA GLY A 380 -18.08 -7.83 -5.63
C GLY A 380 -17.97 -7.03 -4.35
N PHE A 381 -16.97 -6.17 -4.19
CA PHE A 381 -16.84 -5.31 -3.02
C PHE A 381 -17.56 -3.97 -3.20
N ASN A 382 -18.31 -3.54 -2.18
CA ASN A 382 -18.94 -2.21 -2.12
C ASN A 382 -18.25 -1.28 -1.10
N ALA A 383 -17.28 -1.80 -0.35
CA ALA A 383 -16.50 -1.07 0.62
C ALA A 383 -15.02 -1.50 0.59
N VAL A 384 -14.13 -0.66 1.12
CA VAL A 384 -12.72 -0.96 1.32
C VAL A 384 -12.25 -0.36 2.64
N ARG A 385 -11.40 -1.09 3.36
CA ARG A 385 -10.66 -0.59 4.50
C ARG A 385 -9.22 -0.35 4.07
N ALA A 386 -8.78 0.90 4.17
CA ALA A 386 -7.43 1.35 3.81
C ALA A 386 -6.43 0.93 4.90
N ALA A 387 -6.15 -0.36 5.00
CA ALA A 387 -5.48 -0.97 6.13
C ALA A 387 -3.94 -0.83 6.01
N HIS A 388 -3.21 -0.36 7.03
CA HIS A 388 -3.63 0.30 8.27
C HIS A 388 -3.05 1.71 8.28
N TYR A 389 -3.31 2.47 7.22
CA TYR A 389 -2.75 3.80 7.02
C TYR A 389 -3.51 4.60 5.93
N PRO A 390 -3.38 5.93 5.90
CA PRO A 390 -4.01 6.76 4.89
C PRO A 390 -3.52 6.41 3.48
N HIS A 391 -4.42 5.97 2.61
CA HIS A 391 -4.12 5.64 1.22
C HIS A 391 -3.84 6.87 0.35
N ASP A 392 -3.28 6.61 -0.84
CA ASP A 392 -3.03 7.60 -1.88
C ASP A 392 -4.32 8.31 -2.31
N VAL A 393 -4.24 9.63 -2.49
CA VAL A 393 -5.39 10.46 -2.88
C VAL A 393 -6.04 10.00 -4.19
N SER A 394 -5.26 9.43 -5.11
CA SER A 394 -5.74 8.90 -6.39
C SER A 394 -6.58 7.63 -6.22
N PHE A 395 -6.25 6.80 -5.24
CA PHE A 395 -7.07 5.63 -4.89
C PHE A 395 -8.41 6.08 -4.31
N LEU A 396 -8.37 7.07 -3.41
CA LEU A 396 -9.58 7.61 -2.79
C LEU A 396 -10.46 8.36 -3.80
N ASP A 397 -9.86 9.10 -4.74
CA ASP A 397 -10.58 9.73 -5.86
C ASP A 397 -11.29 8.69 -6.74
N ALA A 398 -10.65 7.53 -6.94
CA ALA A 398 -11.27 6.41 -7.65
C ALA A 398 -12.43 5.81 -6.85
N CYS A 399 -12.33 5.67 -5.53
CA CYS A 399 -13.43 5.21 -4.67
C CYS A 399 -14.64 6.15 -4.72
N ASP A 400 -14.42 7.46 -4.70
CA ASP A 400 -15.47 8.48 -4.86
C ASP A 400 -16.20 8.35 -6.21
N GLU A 401 -15.45 8.11 -7.30
CA GLU A 401 -15.95 7.99 -8.68
C GLU A 401 -16.65 6.64 -8.94
N LEU A 402 -16.13 5.55 -8.38
CA LEU A 402 -16.59 4.18 -8.64
C LEU A 402 -17.65 3.70 -7.65
N GLY A 403 -17.91 4.45 -6.57
CA GLY A 403 -18.87 4.05 -5.56
C GLY A 403 -18.37 2.91 -4.68
N LEU A 404 -17.18 3.09 -4.10
CA LEU A 404 -16.63 2.26 -3.03
C LEU A 404 -16.64 3.06 -1.73
N LEU A 405 -17.27 2.53 -0.69
CA LEU A 405 -17.27 3.14 0.64
C LEU A 405 -15.90 2.90 1.31
N VAL A 406 -15.36 3.89 2.02
CA VAL A 406 -14.00 3.82 2.56
C VAL A 406 -14.02 3.95 4.08
N VAL A 407 -13.31 3.03 4.74
CA VAL A 407 -12.81 3.18 6.11
C VAL A 407 -11.37 3.69 6.02
N ALA A 408 -11.12 4.87 6.56
CA ALA A 408 -9.79 5.48 6.60
C ALA A 408 -9.10 5.13 7.91
N CYS A 409 -7.87 4.61 7.85
CA CYS A 409 -7.10 4.20 9.02
C CYS A 409 -5.96 5.17 9.28
N GLU A 410 -5.75 5.55 10.53
CA GLU A 410 -4.50 6.16 10.98
C GLU A 410 -3.34 5.15 10.88
N PRO A 411 -2.08 5.59 10.62
CA PRO A 411 -0.93 4.69 10.66
C PRO A 411 -0.76 4.01 12.03
N GLY A 412 -0.92 2.69 12.09
CA GLY A 412 -0.70 1.95 13.33
C GLY A 412 -0.85 0.45 13.16
N TRP A 413 -0.03 -0.34 13.85
CA TRP A 413 -0.19 -1.79 13.87
C TRP A 413 0.55 -2.43 15.05
N GLN A 414 -0.20 -3.02 16.00
CA GLN A 414 0.31 -3.78 17.15
C GLN A 414 1.48 -3.10 17.91
N TYR A 415 1.47 -1.78 18.03
CA TYR A 415 2.59 -1.05 18.62
C TYR A 415 2.14 0.26 19.26
N TRP A 416 2.54 0.42 20.53
CA TRP A 416 2.31 1.64 21.30
C TRP A 416 3.63 2.12 21.91
N ASN A 417 3.86 3.42 21.84
CA ASN A 417 4.94 4.09 22.54
C ASN A 417 4.39 5.29 23.32
N GLY A 418 4.62 5.32 24.63
CA GLY A 418 4.11 6.39 25.51
C GLY A 418 4.86 7.72 25.41
N ASP A 419 5.93 7.80 24.61
CA ASP A 419 6.67 9.03 24.38
C ASP A 419 5.77 10.11 23.75
N GLN A 420 5.89 11.35 24.23
CA GLN A 420 5.05 12.45 23.78
C GLN A 420 5.25 12.81 22.31
N THR A 421 6.40 12.48 21.72
CA THR A 421 6.67 12.63 20.29
C THR A 421 5.82 11.66 19.48
N PHE A 422 5.77 10.38 19.87
CA PHE A 422 4.91 9.40 19.22
C PHE A 422 3.44 9.80 19.37
N VAL A 423 3.01 10.12 20.60
CA VAL A 423 1.63 10.56 20.89
C VAL A 423 1.24 11.79 20.06
N SER A 424 2.06 12.83 20.02
CA SER A 424 1.75 14.02 19.22
C SER A 424 1.71 13.75 17.71
N ARG A 425 2.54 12.83 17.21
CA ARG A 425 2.51 12.39 15.80
C ARG A 425 1.24 11.61 15.48
N THR A 426 0.74 10.77 16.39
CA THR A 426 -0.56 10.09 16.20
C THR A 426 -1.70 11.12 16.05
N TYR A 427 -1.82 12.08 16.96
CA TYR A 427 -2.85 13.14 16.84
C TYR A 427 -2.68 14.01 15.59
N ARG A 428 -1.45 14.29 15.16
CA ARG A 428 -1.18 14.96 13.89
C ARG A 428 -1.68 14.13 12.71
N ASP A 429 -1.48 12.81 12.72
CA ASP A 429 -1.90 11.93 11.63
C ASP A 429 -3.43 11.82 11.57
N ILE A 430 -4.12 11.69 12.70
CA ILE A 430 -5.60 11.82 12.78
C ILE A 430 -6.06 13.14 12.15
N THR A 431 -5.47 14.23 12.63
CA THR A 431 -5.85 15.60 12.23
C THR A 431 -5.66 15.81 10.73
N THR A 432 -4.50 15.46 10.21
CA THR A 432 -4.15 15.70 8.80
C THR A 432 -4.90 14.76 7.86
N MET A 433 -5.14 13.50 8.25
CA MET A 433 -5.97 12.55 7.52
C MET A 433 -7.39 13.11 7.34
N ILE A 434 -8.02 13.57 8.42
CA ILE A 434 -9.38 14.13 8.36
C ILE A 434 -9.40 15.43 7.54
N ARG A 435 -8.46 16.35 7.75
CA ARG A 435 -8.40 17.63 6.99
C ARG A 435 -8.27 17.40 5.49
N ARG A 436 -7.48 16.41 5.05
CA ARG A 436 -7.31 16.03 3.65
C ARG A 436 -8.59 15.45 3.04
N ASP A 437 -9.24 14.54 3.76
CA ASP A 437 -10.23 13.63 3.17
C ASP A 437 -11.70 13.92 3.58
N ARG A 438 -11.97 14.85 4.50
CA ARG A 438 -13.33 15.18 5.02
C ARG A 438 -14.39 15.57 3.98
N ASN A 439 -13.98 15.95 2.77
CA ASN A 439 -14.91 16.33 1.69
C ASN A 439 -15.36 15.14 0.83
N ARG A 440 -14.76 13.97 1.02
CA ARG A 440 -14.96 12.79 0.17
C ARG A 440 -16.31 12.15 0.46
N PRO A 441 -17.17 11.95 -0.54
CA PRO A 441 -18.43 11.27 -0.33
C PRO A 441 -18.26 9.80 0.06
N SER A 442 -17.17 9.15 -0.36
CA SER A 442 -16.88 7.74 -0.05
C SER A 442 -16.53 7.46 1.41
N MET A 443 -16.01 8.46 2.15
CA MET A 443 -15.57 8.26 3.53
C MET A 443 -16.76 8.06 4.45
N ILE A 444 -16.81 6.87 5.08
CA ILE A 444 -17.91 6.48 5.98
C ILE A 444 -17.48 6.27 7.42
N LEU A 445 -16.19 6.00 7.67
CA LEU A 445 -15.68 5.67 8.99
C LEU A 445 -14.21 6.08 9.12
N TRP A 446 -13.84 6.62 10.27
CA TRP A 446 -12.47 7.00 10.60
C TRP A 446 -11.94 6.12 11.72
N GLU A 447 -11.05 5.20 11.37
CA GLU A 447 -10.34 4.40 12.34
C GLU A 447 -9.16 5.20 12.87
N THR A 448 -9.44 5.97 13.93
CA THR A 448 -8.46 6.75 14.69
C THR A 448 -7.86 5.96 15.85
N SER A 449 -8.19 4.67 15.96
CA SER A 449 -7.48 3.71 16.79
C SER A 449 -6.24 3.20 16.06
N LEU A 450 -5.17 2.92 16.80
CA LEU A 450 -4.04 2.14 16.26
C LEU A 450 -4.46 0.67 16.13
N ASN A 451 -4.42 0.11 14.91
CA ASN A 451 -4.92 -1.24 14.65
C ASN A 451 -4.27 -2.29 15.57
N GLU A 452 -5.09 -3.14 16.22
CA GLU A 452 -4.65 -4.23 17.10
C GLU A 452 -3.65 -3.82 18.19
N THR A 453 -3.77 -2.60 18.68
CA THR A 453 -2.78 -2.04 19.59
C THR A 453 -3.38 -1.77 20.96
N HIS A 454 -2.77 -2.28 22.02
CA HIS A 454 -3.13 -1.90 23.38
C HIS A 454 -2.54 -0.53 23.75
N TYR A 455 -3.30 0.55 23.52
CA TYR A 455 -3.00 1.91 23.97
C TYR A 455 -3.75 2.26 25.28
N PRO A 456 -3.34 3.29 26.03
CA PRO A 456 -4.06 3.76 27.21
C PRO A 456 -5.43 4.38 26.88
N GLN A 457 -6.42 4.18 27.75
CA GLN A 457 -7.77 4.75 27.59
C GLN A 457 -7.78 6.29 27.46
N TRP A 458 -6.86 6.99 28.12
CA TRP A 458 -6.79 8.45 28.02
C TRP A 458 -6.42 8.91 26.60
N TRP A 459 -5.60 8.14 25.89
CA TRP A 459 -5.24 8.43 24.50
C TRP A 459 -6.43 8.15 23.58
N ALA A 460 -7.15 7.05 23.81
CA ALA A 460 -8.35 6.69 23.06
C ALA A 460 -9.40 7.82 23.07
N LYS A 461 -9.68 8.37 24.26
CA LYS A 461 -10.59 9.51 24.45
C LYS A 461 -10.15 10.75 23.70
N GLU A 462 -8.85 11.04 23.73
CA GLU A 462 -8.30 12.22 23.06
C GLU A 462 -8.27 12.04 21.54
N ALA A 463 -7.96 10.83 21.04
CA ALA A 463 -8.00 10.50 19.63
C ALA A 463 -9.41 10.67 19.05
N ASP A 464 -10.43 10.17 19.75
CA ASP A 464 -11.84 10.39 19.39
C ASP A 464 -12.21 11.90 19.43
N PHE A 465 -11.83 12.59 20.51
CA PHE A 465 -12.10 14.02 20.67
C PHE A 465 -11.47 14.87 19.55
N VAL A 466 -10.19 14.64 19.22
CA VAL A 466 -9.48 15.32 18.13
C VAL A 466 -10.21 15.11 16.80
N ALA A 467 -10.68 13.89 16.56
CA ALA A 467 -11.38 13.54 15.34
C ALA A 467 -12.72 14.31 15.20
N HIS A 468 -13.53 14.32 16.26
CA HIS A 468 -14.79 15.07 16.32
C HIS A 468 -14.59 16.59 16.31
N ALA A 469 -13.47 17.08 16.83
CA ALA A 469 -13.11 18.50 16.75
C ALA A 469 -12.78 18.91 15.31
N GLU A 470 -12.09 18.07 14.54
CA GLU A 470 -11.73 18.35 13.14
C GLU A 470 -12.90 18.23 12.16
N MET A 471 -13.89 17.38 12.48
CA MET A 471 -15.10 17.22 11.68
C MET A 471 -16.36 17.31 12.57
N PRO A 472 -16.74 18.51 13.04
CA PRO A 472 -17.87 18.68 13.92
C PRO A 472 -19.19 18.44 13.19
N GLY A 473 -20.17 17.90 13.91
CA GLY A 473 -21.51 17.64 13.42
C GLY A 473 -21.94 16.21 13.72
N ASP A 474 -22.84 15.68 12.89
CA ASP A 474 -23.45 14.35 13.07
C ASP A 474 -23.08 13.39 11.93
N GLN A 475 -21.96 13.65 11.25
CA GLN A 475 -21.47 12.87 10.09
C GLN A 475 -20.02 12.40 10.29
N MET A 476 -19.50 12.52 11.52
CA MET A 476 -18.22 11.99 11.95
C MET A 476 -18.51 10.75 12.78
N PHE A 477 -17.86 9.64 12.41
CA PHE A 477 -17.94 8.37 13.12
C PHE A 477 -16.55 7.80 13.24
N THR A 478 -16.13 7.48 14.46
CA THR A 478 -14.85 6.86 14.76
C THR A 478 -15.02 5.37 15.06
N SER A 479 -13.93 4.59 14.96
CA SER A 479 -13.98 3.16 15.26
C SER A 479 -12.75 2.62 15.97
N ALA A 480 -12.95 1.60 16.80
CA ALA A 480 -11.89 0.82 17.45
C ALA A 480 -12.35 -0.61 17.72
N ASP A 481 -11.41 -1.48 18.15
CA ASP A 481 -11.78 -2.82 18.63
C ASP A 481 -12.56 -2.73 19.95
N TYR A 482 -13.68 -3.46 20.05
CA TYR A 482 -14.52 -3.52 21.25
C TYR A 482 -13.71 -3.80 22.53
N GLY A 483 -12.74 -4.72 22.45
CA GLY A 483 -11.87 -5.12 23.56
C GLY A 483 -10.75 -4.13 23.91
N ILE A 484 -10.57 -3.07 23.12
CA ILE A 484 -9.49 -2.08 23.23
C ILE A 484 -10.09 -0.68 23.29
N TRP A 485 -10.87 -0.44 24.35
CA TRP A 485 -11.56 0.84 24.59
C TRP A 485 -12.58 1.23 23.53
N GLY A 486 -13.16 0.27 22.80
CA GLY A 486 -14.22 0.51 21.81
C GLY A 486 -15.41 1.32 22.33
N GLY A 487 -15.73 1.22 23.62
CA GLY A 487 -16.75 2.05 24.28
C GLY A 487 -16.46 3.57 24.33
N GLU A 488 -15.28 4.02 23.88
CA GLU A 488 -14.95 5.44 23.68
C GLU A 488 -15.24 5.92 22.23
N TYR A 489 -15.59 5.01 21.32
CA TYR A 489 -15.75 5.26 19.88
C TYR A 489 -17.20 5.04 19.43
N ASP A 490 -17.53 5.50 18.22
CA ASP A 490 -18.90 5.40 17.67
C ASP A 490 -19.24 4.00 17.11
N VAL A 491 -18.24 3.28 16.60
CA VAL A 491 -18.39 1.96 15.94
C VAL A 491 -17.36 0.97 16.43
N ASP A 492 -17.83 -0.23 16.82
CA ASP A 492 -16.95 -1.28 17.30
C ASP A 492 -16.57 -2.27 16.20
N TYR A 493 -15.31 -2.71 16.27
CA TYR A 493 -14.83 -3.88 15.56
C TYR A 493 -14.90 -5.14 16.43
N LYS A 494 -15.17 -6.28 15.76
CA LYS A 494 -15.27 -7.69 16.21
C LYS A 494 -16.66 -8.30 16.01
N VAL A 495 -16.70 -9.63 15.99
CA VAL A 495 -17.93 -10.40 15.82
C VAL A 495 -18.62 -10.60 17.17
N VAL A 496 -19.91 -10.32 17.21
CA VAL A 496 -20.79 -10.66 18.33
C VAL A 496 -21.14 -12.14 18.29
N ASN A 497 -21.36 -12.74 19.46
CA ASN A 497 -21.96 -14.07 19.60
C ASN A 497 -23.16 -14.28 18.65
N THR A 498 -23.12 -15.37 17.87
CA THR A 498 -24.17 -15.73 16.90
C THR A 498 -25.48 -16.15 17.56
N ASP A 499 -25.48 -16.38 18.87
CA ASP A 499 -26.65 -16.74 19.68
C ASP A 499 -27.45 -15.54 20.21
N GLY A 500 -27.00 -14.30 19.93
CA GLY A 500 -27.66 -13.07 20.34
C GLY A 500 -27.29 -12.57 21.75
N SER A 501 -26.33 -13.20 22.44
CA SER A 501 -25.79 -12.73 23.72
C SER A 501 -24.76 -11.60 23.52
N ASP A 502 -25.24 -10.44 23.07
CA ASP A 502 -24.39 -9.31 22.71
C ASP A 502 -23.93 -8.51 23.93
N PRO A 503 -22.61 -8.32 24.15
CA PRO A 503 -22.11 -7.54 25.27
C PRO A 503 -22.28 -6.01 25.09
N ALA A 504 -22.51 -5.52 23.87
CA ALA A 504 -22.77 -4.11 23.55
C ALA A 504 -23.97 -3.93 22.60
N PRO A 505 -25.21 -4.29 23.02
CA PRO A 505 -26.38 -4.43 22.15
C PRO A 505 -26.91 -3.13 21.52
N ASN A 506 -26.33 -1.98 21.88
CA ASN A 506 -26.70 -0.66 21.33
C ASN A 506 -25.61 -0.07 20.43
N VAL A 507 -24.41 -0.66 20.37
CA VAL A 507 -23.30 -0.19 19.54
C VAL A 507 -23.33 -0.93 18.19
N PRO A 508 -23.13 -0.25 17.05
CA PRO A 508 -22.97 -0.89 15.74
C PRO A 508 -21.67 -1.71 15.67
N PHE A 509 -21.73 -2.89 15.04
CA PHE A 509 -20.55 -3.74 14.82
C PHE A 509 -20.24 -3.94 13.34
N VAL A 510 -18.95 -3.91 13.02
CA VAL A 510 -18.41 -4.33 11.72
C VAL A 510 -17.18 -5.21 11.95
N THR A 511 -16.94 -6.19 11.09
CA THR A 511 -15.71 -6.97 11.16
C THR A 511 -14.61 -6.32 10.32
N ARG A 512 -13.57 -5.77 10.96
CA ARG A 512 -12.46 -5.09 10.28
C ARG A 512 -11.55 -6.03 9.47
N GLU A 513 -11.47 -7.31 9.81
CA GLU A 513 -10.67 -8.30 9.09
C GLU A 513 -11.23 -9.72 9.28
N TRP A 514 -11.15 -10.57 8.25
CA TRP A 514 -11.51 -11.98 8.34
C TRP A 514 -10.93 -12.77 7.16
N GLY A 515 -10.87 -14.09 7.28
CA GLY A 515 -10.70 -14.99 6.12
C GLY A 515 -9.26 -15.41 5.81
N ASP A 516 -8.35 -15.32 6.78
CA ASP A 516 -6.95 -15.72 6.70
C ASP A 516 -6.46 -16.61 7.87
N TRP A 517 -7.40 -17.11 8.70
CA TRP A 517 -7.07 -17.88 9.91
C TRP A 517 -6.56 -19.31 9.66
N GLU A 518 -7.29 -20.13 8.89
CA GLU A 518 -6.84 -21.51 8.59
C GLU A 518 -5.97 -21.56 7.34
N ASP A 519 -5.05 -22.54 7.30
CA ASP A 519 -4.13 -22.73 6.16
C ASP A 519 -4.81 -22.73 4.80
N PRO A 520 -5.94 -23.43 4.55
CA PRO A 520 -6.58 -23.41 3.24
C PRO A 520 -7.06 -22.02 2.80
N SER A 521 -7.25 -21.09 3.74
CA SER A 521 -7.64 -19.71 3.43
C SER A 521 -6.49 -18.86 2.87
N ARG A 522 -5.25 -19.35 2.96
CA ARG A 522 -4.01 -18.71 2.51
C ARG A 522 -3.39 -19.53 1.38
N THR A 523 -3.57 -19.10 0.13
CA THR A 523 -3.23 -19.91 -1.05
C THR A 523 -2.67 -19.10 -2.20
N ASP A 524 -1.56 -19.56 -2.76
CA ASP A 524 -1.02 -19.04 -4.02
C ASP A 524 -1.74 -19.70 -5.21
N ARG A 525 -1.91 -18.96 -6.29
CA ARG A 525 -2.46 -19.51 -7.54
C ARG A 525 -1.61 -20.66 -8.08
N ALA A 526 -0.29 -20.62 -7.87
CA ALA A 526 0.63 -21.68 -8.26
C ALA A 526 0.44 -23.00 -7.49
N ALA A 527 -0.28 -22.98 -6.36
CA ALA A 527 -0.64 -24.20 -5.62
C ALA A 527 -1.73 -25.03 -6.33
N GLY A 528 -2.35 -24.49 -7.40
CA GLY A 528 -3.28 -25.20 -8.25
C GLY A 528 -4.75 -25.03 -7.87
N GLU A 529 -5.63 -25.69 -8.63
CA GLU A 529 -7.09 -25.47 -8.53
C GLU A 529 -7.67 -25.94 -7.19
N SER A 530 -7.18 -27.05 -6.63
CA SER A 530 -7.70 -27.60 -5.37
C SER A 530 -7.52 -26.61 -4.23
N ALA A 531 -6.32 -26.04 -4.09
CA ALA A 531 -6.00 -25.05 -3.08
C ALA A 531 -6.90 -23.81 -3.20
N MET A 532 -7.12 -23.32 -4.43
CA MET A 532 -8.01 -22.18 -4.68
C MET A 532 -9.49 -22.50 -4.41
N VAL A 533 -9.93 -23.74 -4.62
CA VAL A 533 -11.28 -24.20 -4.24
C VAL A 533 -11.41 -24.29 -2.73
N ASP A 534 -10.42 -24.85 -2.04
CA ASP A 534 -10.43 -24.99 -0.58
C ASP A 534 -10.45 -23.63 0.11
N GLN A 535 -9.76 -22.62 -0.43
CA GLN A 535 -9.86 -21.25 0.04
C GLN A 535 -11.30 -20.72 0.02
N VAL A 536 -12.06 -20.98 -1.05
CA VAL A 536 -13.46 -20.59 -1.17
C VAL A 536 -14.35 -21.37 -0.20
N VAL A 537 -14.15 -22.69 -0.13
CA VAL A 537 -14.94 -23.57 0.75
C VAL A 537 -14.80 -23.13 2.21
N THR A 538 -13.57 -22.90 2.66
CA THR A 538 -13.25 -22.45 4.02
C THR A 538 -13.87 -21.08 4.30
N ARG A 539 -13.75 -20.10 3.39
CA ARG A 539 -14.32 -18.76 3.57
C ARG A 539 -15.85 -18.76 3.59
N GLN A 540 -16.52 -19.56 2.76
CA GLN A 540 -17.98 -19.67 2.84
C GLN A 540 -18.43 -20.29 4.16
N ARG A 541 -17.69 -21.29 4.66
CA ARG A 541 -17.95 -21.91 5.96
C ARG A 541 -17.91 -20.86 7.09
N TYR A 542 -16.89 -19.99 7.07
CA TYR A 542 -16.76 -18.86 8.02
C TYR A 542 -17.96 -17.92 7.98
N LEU A 543 -18.34 -17.44 6.79
CA LEU A 543 -19.50 -16.56 6.65
C LEU A 543 -20.78 -17.24 7.15
N ASN A 544 -20.90 -18.55 6.92
CA ASN A 544 -22.10 -19.29 7.25
C ASN A 544 -22.23 -19.70 8.74
N GLY A 545 -21.28 -19.39 9.62
CA GLY A 545 -21.39 -19.71 11.05
C GLY A 545 -20.33 -20.65 11.61
N ASP A 546 -19.46 -21.21 10.77
CA ASP A 546 -18.54 -22.28 11.17
C ASP A 546 -17.08 -21.90 10.84
N GLY A 547 -16.42 -21.30 11.83
CA GLY A 547 -15.07 -20.78 11.74
C GLY A 547 -14.52 -20.32 13.08
N TYR A 548 -13.34 -19.69 13.04
CA TYR A 548 -12.69 -19.09 14.19
C TYR A 548 -13.59 -18.10 14.92
N TRP A 549 -13.76 -18.23 16.24
CA TRP A 549 -14.80 -17.53 16.99
C TRP A 549 -14.68 -15.99 17.01
N ASP A 550 -13.47 -15.42 16.85
CA ASP A 550 -13.26 -13.95 16.88
C ASP A 550 -13.65 -13.28 15.54
N TRP A 551 -13.62 -14.04 14.42
CA TRP A 551 -13.81 -13.53 13.04
C TRP A 551 -14.77 -14.40 12.17
N GLY A 552 -15.37 -15.44 12.74
CA GLY A 552 -16.25 -16.42 12.10
C GLY A 552 -17.71 -16.22 12.50
N GLY A 553 -18.64 -16.66 11.65
CA GLY A 553 -20.08 -16.47 11.86
C GLY A 553 -20.60 -15.08 11.54
N LEU A 554 -19.97 -14.43 10.55
CA LEU A 554 -20.29 -13.07 10.09
C LEU A 554 -21.72 -12.98 9.57
N ASP A 555 -22.05 -13.61 8.45
CA ASP A 555 -23.41 -13.54 7.89
C ASP A 555 -24.44 -14.19 8.83
N ALA A 556 -24.00 -15.10 9.70
CA ALA A 556 -24.83 -15.73 10.73
C ALA A 556 -25.30 -14.74 11.82
N ASN A 557 -24.57 -13.64 11.99
CA ASN A 557 -24.96 -12.57 12.90
C ASN A 557 -25.98 -11.64 12.23
N GLN A 558 -27.15 -11.50 12.85
CA GLN A 558 -28.23 -10.65 12.31
C GLN A 558 -27.94 -9.15 12.42
N ARG A 559 -27.14 -8.75 13.42
CA ARG A 559 -26.86 -7.36 13.80
C ARG A 559 -25.64 -6.77 13.10
N ILE A 560 -24.69 -7.61 12.69
CA ILE A 560 -23.46 -7.13 12.04
C ILE A 560 -23.76 -6.27 10.81
N GLY A 561 -23.09 -5.12 10.72
CA GLY A 561 -23.21 -4.16 9.63
C GLY A 561 -22.47 -4.58 8.35
N GLY A 562 -21.50 -5.49 8.48
CA GLY A 562 -20.74 -6.03 7.36
C GLY A 562 -19.34 -6.48 7.77
N TYR A 563 -18.48 -6.69 6.78
CA TYR A 563 -17.13 -7.22 6.97
C TYR A 563 -16.12 -6.69 5.96
N PHE A 564 -14.84 -6.81 6.28
CA PHE A 564 -13.71 -6.55 5.39
C PHE A 564 -12.80 -7.77 5.30
N LEU A 565 -12.74 -8.42 4.13
CA LEU A 565 -11.85 -9.56 3.87
C LEU A 565 -10.38 -9.18 4.10
N TRP A 566 -9.64 -9.99 4.84
CA TRP A 566 -8.17 -10.01 4.81
C TRP A 566 -7.73 -11.05 3.77
N VAL A 567 -7.33 -10.65 2.58
CA VAL A 567 -7.11 -9.28 2.05
C VAL A 567 -7.53 -9.24 0.58
N PHE A 568 -7.63 -8.06 -0.05
CA PHE A 568 -7.92 -7.99 -1.48
C PHE A 568 -6.77 -8.56 -2.32
N GLU A 569 -5.55 -8.10 -2.10
CA GLU A 569 -4.34 -8.53 -2.82
C GLU A 569 -3.33 -9.21 -1.91
N ASP A 570 -2.60 -10.20 -2.44
CA ASP A 570 -1.42 -10.71 -1.74
C ASP A 570 -0.37 -9.61 -1.57
N TYR A 571 0.40 -9.70 -0.49
CA TYR A 571 1.38 -8.67 -0.12
C TYR A 571 2.59 -9.27 0.62
N GLY A 572 3.69 -8.52 0.66
CA GLY A 572 4.91 -8.92 1.38
C GLY A 572 4.83 -8.61 2.87
N THR A 573 5.41 -9.47 3.71
CA THR A 573 5.50 -9.29 5.17
C THR A 573 6.92 -9.53 5.68
N ASN A 574 7.12 -9.52 7.00
CA ASN A 574 8.40 -9.76 7.64
C ASN A 574 8.97 -11.16 7.36
N ASP A 575 8.19 -12.22 7.57
CA ASP A 575 8.70 -13.59 7.57
C ASP A 575 8.27 -14.39 6.34
N VAL A 576 7.14 -14.04 5.73
CA VAL A 576 6.55 -14.80 4.61
C VAL A 576 5.81 -13.88 3.63
N TYR A 577 5.69 -14.29 2.38
CA TYR A 577 4.75 -13.66 1.44
C TYR A 577 3.32 -14.09 1.80
N GLN A 578 2.42 -13.14 2.10
CA GLN A 578 1.06 -13.44 2.55
C GLN A 578 0.16 -13.75 1.34
N LYS A 579 -0.35 -14.99 1.31
CA LYS A 579 -1.08 -15.59 0.19
C LYS A 579 -2.63 -15.52 0.35
N SER A 580 -3.11 -14.61 1.20
CA SER A 580 -4.52 -14.51 1.60
C SER A 580 -5.37 -13.64 0.66
N GLY A 581 -4.79 -13.05 -0.38
CA GLY A 581 -5.46 -12.18 -1.33
C GLY A 581 -6.60 -12.85 -2.07
N ALA A 582 -7.61 -12.06 -2.43
CA ALA A 582 -8.57 -12.39 -3.48
C ALA A 582 -7.91 -12.43 -4.87
N VAL A 583 -6.85 -11.66 -5.03
CA VAL A 583 -5.95 -11.63 -6.18
C VAL A 583 -4.51 -11.89 -5.73
N ASP A 584 -3.64 -12.35 -6.63
CA ASP A 584 -2.20 -12.46 -6.34
C ASP A 584 -1.49 -11.08 -6.36
N ILE A 585 -0.18 -11.04 -6.09
CA ILE A 585 0.60 -9.78 -6.07
C ILE A 585 0.62 -9.05 -7.43
N ASP A 586 0.47 -9.80 -8.53
CA ASP A 586 0.32 -9.23 -9.87
C ASP A 586 -1.10 -8.71 -10.13
N ARG A 587 -1.97 -8.80 -9.13
CA ARG A 587 -3.41 -8.59 -9.16
C ARG A 587 -4.17 -9.64 -9.97
N TYR A 588 -3.55 -10.72 -10.44
CA TYR A 588 -4.28 -11.72 -11.22
C TYR A 588 -5.34 -12.44 -10.35
N PRO A 589 -6.60 -12.60 -10.82
CA PRO A 589 -7.69 -13.14 -10.00
C PRO A 589 -7.47 -14.61 -9.57
N LYS A 590 -7.74 -14.90 -8.29
CA LYS A 590 -7.92 -16.27 -7.78
C LYS A 590 -9.41 -16.66 -7.84
N TYR A 591 -9.75 -17.92 -7.57
CA TYR A 591 -11.15 -18.38 -7.57
C TYR A 591 -12.04 -17.63 -6.57
N CYS A 592 -11.49 -17.22 -5.43
CA CYS A 592 -12.24 -16.46 -4.43
C CYS A 592 -12.67 -15.07 -4.93
N TYR A 593 -11.94 -14.42 -5.84
CA TYR A 593 -12.39 -13.19 -6.51
C TYR A 593 -13.72 -13.41 -7.24
N HIS A 594 -13.84 -14.51 -7.99
CA HIS A 594 -15.05 -14.84 -8.73
C HIS A 594 -16.22 -15.25 -7.81
N TRP A 595 -15.92 -15.93 -6.70
CA TRP A 595 -16.91 -16.26 -5.68
C TRP A 595 -17.46 -15.00 -4.98
N LEU A 596 -16.60 -14.06 -4.58
CA LEU A 596 -17.01 -12.79 -3.98
C LEU A 596 -17.83 -11.94 -4.96
N LYS A 597 -17.48 -11.95 -6.25
CA LYS A 597 -18.29 -11.34 -7.30
C LYS A 597 -19.71 -11.89 -7.35
N SER A 598 -19.88 -13.20 -7.11
CA SER A 598 -21.19 -13.85 -7.09
C SER A 598 -22.07 -13.45 -5.89
N MET A 599 -21.51 -12.76 -4.89
CA MET A 599 -22.26 -12.27 -3.73
C MET A 599 -23.10 -11.02 -4.04
N GLN A 600 -22.88 -10.39 -5.19
CA GLN A 600 -23.64 -9.21 -5.61
C GLN A 600 -24.85 -9.59 -6.47
N SER A 601 -25.88 -8.73 -6.45
CA SER A 601 -27.08 -8.91 -7.28
C SER A 601 -26.74 -8.96 -8.76
N ALA A 602 -27.25 -9.97 -9.47
CA ALA A 602 -27.10 -10.11 -10.92
C ALA A 602 -27.73 -8.94 -11.71
N HIS A 603 -28.63 -8.18 -11.09
CA HIS A 603 -29.26 -7.02 -11.71
C HIS A 603 -28.46 -5.71 -11.53
N ASN A 604 -27.40 -5.74 -10.74
CA ASN A 604 -26.58 -4.56 -10.49
C ASN A 604 -25.37 -4.50 -11.44
N SER A 605 -25.50 -3.67 -12.48
CA SER A 605 -24.44 -3.48 -13.47
C SER A 605 -23.19 -2.77 -12.92
N ASN A 606 -23.28 -2.06 -11.78
CA ASN A 606 -22.10 -1.44 -11.14
C ASN A 606 -21.12 -2.48 -10.59
N HIS A 607 -21.59 -3.69 -10.29
CA HIS A 607 -20.76 -4.80 -9.81
C HIS A 607 -20.53 -5.86 -10.91
N GLY A 608 -20.68 -5.49 -12.18
CA GLY A 608 -20.44 -6.39 -13.32
C GLY A 608 -21.65 -7.20 -13.78
N GLY A 609 -22.81 -7.11 -13.11
CA GLY A 609 -24.07 -7.75 -13.54
C GLY A 609 -24.10 -9.29 -13.37
N PRO A 610 -24.84 -10.02 -14.23
CA PRO A 610 -24.97 -11.47 -14.12
C PRO A 610 -23.64 -12.15 -14.45
N MET A 611 -23.27 -13.16 -13.67
CA MET A 611 -22.04 -13.92 -13.86
C MET A 611 -22.24 -15.41 -13.56
N VAL A 612 -21.45 -16.24 -14.24
CA VAL A 612 -21.23 -17.65 -13.91
C VAL A 612 -19.75 -17.94 -14.12
N PHE A 613 -19.13 -18.76 -13.27
CA PHE A 613 -17.71 -19.11 -13.34
C PHE A 613 -17.51 -20.56 -12.92
N VAL A 614 -16.81 -21.34 -13.75
CA VAL A 614 -16.46 -22.74 -13.48
C VAL A 614 -15.08 -22.75 -12.82
N ALA A 615 -15.02 -23.12 -11.55
CA ALA A 615 -13.79 -23.19 -10.78
C ALA A 615 -13.09 -24.54 -11.00
N SER A 616 -12.52 -24.70 -12.20
CA SER A 616 -11.66 -25.84 -12.53
C SER A 616 -10.68 -25.48 -13.65
N ALA A 617 -9.54 -26.17 -13.69
CA ALA A 617 -8.61 -26.20 -14.83
C ALA A 617 -8.97 -27.29 -15.87
N HIS A 618 -9.93 -28.16 -15.55
CA HIS A 618 -10.43 -29.26 -16.39
C HIS A 618 -9.33 -30.22 -16.92
N THR A 619 -8.41 -30.62 -16.05
CA THR A 619 -7.37 -31.62 -16.32
C THR A 619 -7.79 -32.99 -15.77
N ALA A 620 -7.00 -34.04 -16.05
CA ALA A 620 -7.25 -35.38 -15.51
C ALA A 620 -7.14 -35.45 -13.97
N ASP A 621 -6.37 -34.53 -13.37
CA ASP A 621 -6.17 -34.41 -11.92
C ASP A 621 -7.24 -33.54 -11.25
N SER A 622 -8.08 -32.85 -12.03
CA SER A 622 -9.16 -32.03 -11.49
C SER A 622 -10.17 -32.84 -10.68
N GLU A 623 -10.65 -32.24 -9.59
CA GLU A 623 -11.71 -32.85 -8.80
C GLU A 623 -12.98 -33.07 -9.63
N LYS A 624 -13.61 -34.22 -9.42
CA LYS A 624 -14.92 -34.52 -10.03
C LYS A 624 -16.06 -33.69 -9.42
N LYS A 625 -15.86 -33.10 -8.24
CA LYS A 625 -16.81 -32.18 -7.59
C LYS A 625 -16.53 -30.76 -8.06
N VAL A 626 -17.06 -30.42 -9.23
CA VAL A 626 -16.86 -29.11 -9.85
C VAL A 626 -17.64 -28.04 -9.09
N ARG A 627 -16.94 -26.99 -8.65
CA ARG A 627 -17.58 -25.81 -8.08
C ARG A 627 -17.90 -24.80 -9.16
N VAL A 628 -19.09 -24.20 -9.07
CA VAL A 628 -19.51 -23.13 -9.96
C VAL A 628 -19.97 -21.95 -9.12
N PHE A 629 -19.50 -20.74 -9.43
CA PHE A 629 -19.90 -19.50 -8.77
C PHE A 629 -20.84 -18.74 -9.68
N SER A 630 -22.00 -18.30 -9.17
CA SER A 630 -22.99 -17.58 -9.96
C SER A 630 -23.92 -16.77 -9.08
N ASN A 631 -24.34 -15.60 -9.54
CA ASN A 631 -25.40 -14.80 -8.93
C ASN A 631 -26.77 -14.90 -9.65
N THR A 632 -26.86 -15.74 -10.70
CA THR A 632 -28.07 -15.94 -11.50
C THR A 632 -29.13 -16.80 -10.78
N ASP A 633 -30.35 -16.86 -11.32
CA ASP A 633 -31.47 -17.60 -10.70
C ASP A 633 -31.31 -19.12 -10.79
N ARG A 634 -30.70 -19.61 -11.88
CA ARG A 634 -30.32 -21.01 -12.09
C ARG A 634 -29.02 -21.14 -12.87
N VAL A 635 -28.36 -22.28 -12.67
CA VAL A 635 -27.09 -22.66 -13.30
C VAL A 635 -27.22 -24.04 -13.91
N LEU A 636 -26.86 -24.17 -15.20
CA LEU A 636 -26.75 -25.43 -15.90
C LEU A 636 -25.27 -25.70 -16.20
N LEU A 637 -24.79 -26.89 -15.85
CA LEU A 637 -23.43 -27.32 -16.20
C LEU A 637 -23.49 -28.39 -17.29
N TYR A 638 -22.65 -28.25 -18.30
CA TYR A 638 -22.49 -29.20 -19.40
C TYR A 638 -21.05 -29.70 -19.47
N ARG A 639 -20.89 -30.93 -19.96
CA ARG A 639 -19.61 -31.52 -20.33
C ARG A 639 -19.71 -32.02 -21.75
N ASN A 640 -18.88 -31.50 -22.65
CA ASN A 640 -18.90 -31.83 -24.08
C ASN A 640 -20.31 -31.71 -24.70
N GLY A 641 -21.00 -30.61 -24.40
CA GLY A 641 -22.37 -30.33 -24.85
C GLY A 641 -23.47 -31.16 -24.17
N ARG A 642 -23.14 -32.12 -23.30
CA ARG A 642 -24.13 -32.92 -22.56
C ARG A 642 -24.39 -32.31 -21.19
N LEU A 643 -25.66 -32.09 -20.86
CA LEU A 643 -26.08 -31.60 -19.54
C LEU A 643 -25.62 -32.57 -18.44
N VAL A 644 -24.91 -32.03 -17.46
CA VAL A 644 -24.51 -32.69 -16.21
C VAL A 644 -25.62 -32.52 -15.17
N GLY A 645 -26.14 -31.31 -15.03
CA GLY A 645 -27.25 -31.01 -14.12
C GLY A 645 -27.65 -29.54 -14.16
N GLU A 646 -28.80 -29.27 -13.52
CA GLU A 646 -29.37 -27.94 -13.28
C GLU A 646 -29.54 -27.75 -11.77
N GLN A 647 -29.20 -26.57 -11.27
CA GLN A 647 -29.44 -26.17 -9.87
C GLN A 647 -29.98 -24.74 -9.84
N THR A 648 -30.95 -24.48 -8.98
CA THR A 648 -31.47 -23.13 -8.76
C THR A 648 -30.77 -22.46 -7.58
N ARG A 649 -30.70 -21.12 -7.60
CA ARG A 649 -30.18 -20.34 -6.47
C ARG A 649 -31.04 -20.52 -5.22
N ALA A 650 -32.34 -20.66 -5.39
CA ALA A 650 -33.28 -20.86 -4.29
C ALA A 650 -33.02 -22.20 -3.57
N ASP A 651 -32.77 -23.27 -4.31
CA ASP A 651 -32.43 -24.58 -3.72
C ASP A 651 -31.02 -24.55 -3.11
N ASN A 652 -30.06 -23.93 -3.80
CA ASN A 652 -28.67 -23.83 -3.34
C ASN A 652 -28.52 -22.95 -2.08
N ALA A 653 -29.46 -22.04 -1.82
CA ALA A 653 -29.48 -21.23 -0.60
C ALA A 653 -29.47 -22.09 0.69
N ALA A 654 -29.98 -23.33 0.63
CA ALA A 654 -29.98 -24.23 1.77
C ALA A 654 -28.57 -24.70 2.20
N THR A 655 -27.54 -24.59 1.33
CA THR A 655 -26.17 -25.02 1.67
C THR A 655 -25.41 -23.99 2.50
N ALA A 656 -25.80 -22.70 2.42
CA ALA A 656 -25.28 -21.63 3.24
C ALA A 656 -26.37 -20.57 3.48
N PRO A 657 -27.35 -20.86 4.37
CA PRO A 657 -28.55 -20.04 4.55
C PRO A 657 -28.23 -18.62 5.04
N ASN A 658 -27.18 -18.44 5.84
CA ASN A 658 -26.81 -17.13 6.37
C ASN A 658 -26.28 -16.21 5.27
N VAL A 659 -25.43 -16.73 4.39
CA VAL A 659 -24.93 -16.01 3.20
C VAL A 659 -26.10 -15.60 2.30
N ALA A 660 -27.03 -16.51 2.04
CA ALA A 660 -28.21 -16.24 1.22
C ALA A 660 -29.14 -15.20 1.87
N ALA A 661 -29.32 -15.23 3.19
CA ALA A 661 -30.15 -14.28 3.93
C ALA A 661 -29.63 -12.83 3.84
N LYS A 662 -28.31 -12.64 3.67
CA LYS A 662 -27.70 -11.33 3.42
C LYS A 662 -27.74 -10.92 1.94
N GLY A 663 -28.30 -11.74 1.06
CA GLY A 663 -28.39 -11.51 -0.38
C GLY A 663 -27.20 -12.04 -1.20
N GLY A 664 -26.28 -12.76 -0.57
CA GLY A 664 -25.16 -13.44 -1.22
C GLY A 664 -25.59 -14.70 -1.99
N SER A 665 -24.65 -15.33 -2.70
CA SER A 665 -24.89 -16.55 -3.46
C SER A 665 -23.90 -17.64 -3.05
N PRO A 666 -24.36 -18.74 -2.43
CA PRO A 666 -23.49 -19.86 -2.14
C PRO A 666 -22.92 -20.48 -3.42
N TYR A 667 -21.72 -21.07 -3.36
CA TYR A 667 -21.18 -21.83 -4.49
C TYR A 667 -22.07 -23.04 -4.81
N TYR A 668 -22.16 -23.40 -6.09
CA TYR A 668 -22.86 -24.58 -6.58
C TYR A 668 -21.91 -25.76 -6.68
N THR A 669 -22.43 -26.98 -6.50
CA THR A 669 -21.65 -28.22 -6.56
C THR A 669 -22.24 -29.18 -7.58
N PHE A 670 -21.49 -29.47 -8.64
CA PHE A 670 -21.86 -30.49 -9.62
C PHE A 670 -20.87 -31.65 -9.56
N THR A 671 -21.38 -32.89 -9.61
CA THR A 671 -20.53 -34.09 -9.58
C THR A 671 -20.44 -34.71 -10.97
N LEU A 672 -19.23 -34.77 -11.52
CA LEU A 672 -18.95 -35.51 -12.74
C LEU A 672 -18.76 -37.01 -12.42
N PRO A 673 -19.32 -37.94 -13.22
CA PRO A 673 -19.15 -39.37 -12.96
C PRO A 673 -17.70 -39.84 -13.16
N GLN A 674 -16.99 -39.21 -14.10
CA GLN A 674 -15.60 -39.48 -14.44
C GLN A 674 -14.99 -38.26 -15.16
N PHE A 675 -13.67 -38.19 -15.21
CA PHE A 675 -12.99 -37.27 -16.11
C PHE A 675 -13.25 -37.67 -17.57
N ALA A 676 -13.43 -36.69 -18.43
CA ALA A 676 -13.43 -36.85 -19.88
C ALA A 676 -12.89 -35.54 -20.46
N ALA A 677 -11.83 -35.61 -21.25
CA ALA A 677 -11.24 -34.43 -21.87
C ALA A 677 -12.26 -33.71 -22.79
N GLY A 678 -12.07 -32.40 -22.95
CA GLY A 678 -12.88 -31.55 -23.81
C GLY A 678 -13.29 -30.26 -23.12
N GLU A 679 -14.58 -29.92 -23.14
CA GLU A 679 -15.13 -28.67 -22.61
C GLU A 679 -16.04 -28.93 -21.39
N LEU A 680 -15.83 -28.15 -20.33
CA LEU A 680 -16.84 -27.86 -19.31
C LEU A 680 -17.42 -26.48 -19.58
N SER A 681 -18.74 -26.37 -19.68
CA SER A 681 -19.42 -25.10 -19.89
C SER A 681 -20.56 -24.91 -18.90
N ALA A 682 -20.63 -23.74 -18.27
CA ALA A 682 -21.74 -23.35 -17.41
C ALA A 682 -22.55 -22.22 -18.03
N GLU A 683 -23.87 -22.29 -17.85
CA GLU A 683 -24.85 -21.31 -18.29
C GLU A 683 -25.63 -20.80 -17.07
N GLY A 684 -25.68 -19.48 -16.90
CA GLY A 684 -26.46 -18.81 -15.86
C GLY A 684 -27.67 -18.11 -16.46
N TYR A 685 -28.86 -18.32 -15.90
CA TYR A 685 -30.11 -17.75 -16.40
C TYR A 685 -30.77 -16.80 -15.40
N LEU A 686 -31.34 -15.71 -15.91
CA LEU A 686 -32.26 -14.83 -15.18
C LEU A 686 -33.67 -15.06 -15.72
N GLY A 687 -34.54 -15.67 -14.92
CA GLY A 687 -35.77 -16.31 -15.40
C GLY A 687 -35.48 -17.30 -16.54
N ASP A 688 -36.08 -17.08 -17.71
CA ASP A 688 -35.88 -17.90 -18.91
C ASP A 688 -34.80 -17.37 -19.87
N LYS A 689 -34.13 -16.27 -19.53
CA LYS A 689 -33.12 -15.66 -20.38
C LYS A 689 -31.72 -16.12 -19.97
N LEU A 690 -30.97 -16.68 -20.92
CA LEU A 690 -29.52 -16.90 -20.77
C LEU A 690 -28.83 -15.55 -20.52
N ALA A 691 -28.17 -15.43 -19.36
CA ALA A 691 -27.64 -14.19 -18.84
C ALA A 691 -26.12 -14.20 -18.63
N ALA A 692 -25.49 -15.37 -18.51
CA ALA A 692 -24.04 -15.50 -18.44
C ALA A 692 -23.59 -16.88 -18.93
N THR A 693 -22.37 -16.97 -19.46
CA THR A 693 -21.72 -18.24 -19.83
C THR A 693 -20.25 -18.24 -19.44
N HIS A 694 -19.72 -19.40 -19.04
CA HIS A 694 -18.29 -19.62 -18.81
C HIS A 694 -17.89 -21.00 -19.30
N ARG A 695 -16.68 -21.11 -19.84
CA ARG A 695 -16.17 -22.34 -20.45
C ARG A 695 -14.73 -22.56 -20.01
N VAL A 696 -14.39 -23.81 -19.77
CA VAL A 696 -13.03 -24.26 -19.48
C VAL A 696 -12.77 -25.48 -20.35
N ASN A 697 -11.68 -25.47 -21.11
CA ASN A 697 -11.25 -26.61 -21.90
C ASN A 697 -10.13 -27.36 -21.18
N THR A 698 -10.04 -28.67 -21.40
CA THR A 698 -8.84 -29.42 -21.05
C THR A 698 -7.67 -28.84 -21.86
N PRO A 699 -6.60 -28.34 -21.20
CA PRO A 699 -5.49 -27.72 -21.90
C PRO A 699 -4.74 -28.76 -22.74
N GLY A 700 -4.38 -28.36 -23.96
CA GLY A 700 -3.40 -29.08 -24.79
C GLY A 700 -1.95 -28.77 -24.40
N GLU A 701 -1.01 -29.19 -25.25
CA GLU A 701 0.41 -28.84 -25.11
C GLU A 701 0.61 -27.32 -25.26
N ALA A 702 1.56 -26.76 -24.49
CA ALA A 702 1.93 -25.36 -24.61
C ALA A 702 2.38 -25.05 -26.05
N HIS A 703 1.80 -24.01 -26.65
CA HIS A 703 1.99 -23.69 -28.06
C HIS A 703 2.46 -22.26 -28.28
N HIS A 704 1.89 -21.27 -27.58
CA HIS A 704 2.21 -19.87 -27.80
C HIS A 704 2.02 -19.00 -26.56
N LEU A 705 2.55 -17.77 -26.63
CA LEU A 705 2.41 -16.76 -25.60
C LEU A 705 1.33 -15.74 -25.99
N GLU A 706 0.39 -15.48 -25.09
CA GLU A 706 -0.53 -14.35 -25.19
C GLU A 706 -0.07 -13.24 -24.25
N VAL A 707 0.17 -12.04 -24.81
CA VAL A 707 0.54 -10.85 -24.02
C VAL A 707 -0.69 -9.96 -23.88
N VAL A 708 -1.07 -9.69 -22.64
CA VAL A 708 -2.26 -8.90 -22.31
C VAL A 708 -1.85 -7.89 -21.26
N ALA A 709 -1.96 -6.59 -21.55
CA ALA A 709 -1.83 -5.59 -20.49
C ALA A 709 -2.82 -5.90 -19.38
N ASP A 710 -2.45 -5.60 -18.13
CA ASP A 710 -3.36 -5.58 -17.01
C ASP A 710 -4.39 -4.47 -17.20
N ASP A 711 -5.33 -4.85 -18.04
CA ASP A 711 -6.63 -4.30 -18.20
C ASP A 711 -7.61 -5.20 -17.42
N ALA A 712 -7.21 -5.85 -16.33
CA ALA A 712 -8.10 -6.61 -15.46
C ALA A 712 -8.78 -5.70 -14.42
N GLY A 713 -9.20 -4.53 -14.91
CA GLY A 713 -10.50 -3.91 -14.64
C GLY A 713 -11.19 -3.35 -15.92
N GLY A 714 -10.65 -3.59 -17.12
CA GLY A 714 -10.44 -2.56 -18.14
C GLY A 714 -10.56 -2.88 -19.65
N ARG A 715 -10.32 -4.07 -20.21
CA ARG A 715 -10.82 -4.35 -21.59
C ARG A 715 -11.59 -5.63 -21.65
N ALA A 716 -11.14 -6.70 -20.99
CA ALA A 716 -11.96 -7.90 -20.84
C ALA A 716 -13.21 -7.63 -19.98
N ALA A 717 -13.05 -7.01 -18.82
CA ALA A 717 -14.18 -6.62 -17.98
C ALA A 717 -15.08 -5.57 -18.64
N LEU A 718 -14.49 -4.61 -19.38
CA LEU A 718 -15.24 -3.62 -20.15
C LEU A 718 -15.91 -4.24 -21.39
N THR A 719 -15.35 -5.29 -21.98
CA THR A 719 -15.99 -6.11 -23.01
C THR A 719 -17.20 -6.84 -22.43
N ASP A 720 -17.08 -7.40 -21.22
CA ASP A 720 -18.19 -8.08 -20.54
C ASP A 720 -19.32 -7.08 -20.18
N LEU A 721 -18.97 -5.91 -19.65
CA LEU A 721 -19.92 -4.83 -19.39
C LEU A 721 -20.57 -4.31 -20.67
N LEU A 722 -19.80 -4.21 -21.76
CA LEU A 722 -20.31 -3.82 -23.07
C LEU A 722 -21.25 -4.89 -23.64
N ALA A 723 -20.89 -6.17 -23.57
CA ALA A 723 -21.72 -7.29 -24.01
C ALA A 723 -23.05 -7.30 -23.22
N LEU A 724 -22.98 -7.07 -21.91
CA LEU A 724 -24.13 -6.89 -21.05
C LEU A 724 -24.98 -5.67 -21.44
N ALA A 725 -24.36 -4.52 -21.72
CA ALA A 725 -25.05 -3.32 -22.18
C ALA A 725 -25.74 -3.55 -23.54
N LEU A 726 -25.14 -4.37 -24.40
CA LEU A 726 -25.73 -4.85 -25.64
C LEU A 726 -26.75 -5.97 -25.40
N GLY A 727 -27.00 -6.40 -24.16
CA GLY A 727 -28.02 -7.40 -23.83
C GLY A 727 -27.75 -8.82 -24.31
N ASP A 728 -26.52 -9.10 -24.74
CA ASP A 728 -26.01 -10.40 -25.17
C ASP A 728 -24.62 -10.63 -24.53
N SER A 729 -24.62 -11.32 -23.39
CA SER A 729 -23.43 -11.69 -22.63
C SER A 729 -22.88 -13.08 -22.99
N SER A 730 -23.40 -13.69 -24.07
CA SER A 730 -22.83 -14.92 -24.64
C SER A 730 -21.42 -14.68 -25.19
N GLN A 731 -20.70 -15.74 -25.52
CA GLN A 731 -19.37 -15.61 -26.13
C GLN A 731 -19.41 -14.88 -27.47
N ASP A 732 -20.47 -15.07 -28.27
CA ASP A 732 -20.65 -14.33 -29.52
C ASP A 732 -20.91 -12.84 -29.25
N GLY A 733 -21.69 -12.54 -28.22
CA GLY A 733 -21.91 -11.18 -27.73
C GLY A 733 -20.63 -10.51 -27.25
N LYS A 734 -19.79 -11.22 -26.48
CA LYS A 734 -18.46 -10.74 -26.05
C LYS A 734 -17.51 -10.54 -27.22
N LYS A 735 -17.50 -11.44 -28.21
CA LYS A 735 -16.73 -11.30 -29.44
C LYS A 735 -17.18 -10.10 -30.27
N ALA A 736 -18.49 -9.87 -30.34
CA ALA A 736 -19.08 -8.70 -30.99
C ALA A 736 -18.72 -7.39 -30.25
N ALA A 737 -18.82 -7.39 -28.92
CA ALA A 737 -18.41 -6.27 -28.07
C ALA A 737 -16.93 -5.93 -28.25
N ARG A 738 -16.04 -6.95 -28.26
CA ARG A 738 -14.61 -6.75 -28.52
C ARG A 738 -14.36 -6.10 -29.88
N LYS A 739 -14.99 -6.61 -30.95
CA LYS A 739 -14.91 -6.02 -32.29
C LYS A 739 -15.42 -4.57 -32.35
N LEU A 740 -16.37 -4.21 -31.49
CA LEU A 740 -16.87 -2.84 -31.38
C LEU A 740 -15.83 -1.94 -30.71
N LEU A 741 -15.25 -2.39 -29.59
CA LEU A 741 -14.17 -1.67 -28.89
C LEU A 741 -12.94 -1.47 -29.78
N ASP A 742 -12.62 -2.45 -30.63
CA ASP A 742 -11.48 -2.35 -31.57
C ASP A 742 -11.68 -1.25 -32.64
N LYS A 743 -12.91 -0.76 -32.83
CA LYS A 743 -13.25 0.27 -33.83
C LYS A 743 -13.33 1.68 -33.25
N VAL A 744 -13.25 1.83 -31.93
CA VAL A 744 -13.49 3.10 -31.25
C VAL A 744 -12.30 3.44 -30.38
N GLU A 745 -11.76 4.65 -30.54
CA GLU A 745 -10.74 5.14 -29.62
C GLU A 745 -11.35 5.31 -28.22
N PRO A 746 -10.66 4.90 -27.15
CA PRO A 746 -11.10 5.15 -25.77
C PRO A 746 -11.52 6.61 -25.55
N GLY A 747 -12.64 6.80 -24.86
CA GLY A 747 -13.24 8.13 -24.61
C GLY A 747 -14.21 8.64 -25.67
N GLN A 748 -14.33 8.00 -26.84
CA GLN A 748 -15.32 8.39 -27.87
C GLN A 748 -16.68 7.74 -27.62
N ALA A 749 -17.35 8.19 -26.56
CA ALA A 749 -18.60 7.60 -26.07
C ALA A 749 -19.73 7.61 -27.12
N GLU A 750 -19.97 8.73 -27.80
CA GLU A 750 -21.03 8.81 -28.83
C GLU A 750 -20.71 7.94 -30.06
N ALA A 751 -19.45 7.85 -30.47
CA ALA A 751 -19.06 6.95 -31.56
C ALA A 751 -19.34 5.48 -31.21
N LEU A 752 -19.11 5.09 -29.95
CA LEU A 752 -19.44 3.75 -29.45
C LEU A 752 -20.95 3.51 -29.48
N VAL A 753 -21.75 4.50 -29.05
CA VAL A 753 -23.22 4.45 -29.07
C VAL A 753 -23.75 4.30 -30.49
N ASP A 754 -23.26 5.11 -31.43
CA ASP A 754 -23.68 5.10 -32.84
C ASP A 754 -23.35 3.77 -33.52
N LEU A 755 -22.11 3.27 -33.34
CA LEU A 755 -21.68 1.99 -33.91
C LEU A 755 -22.48 0.83 -33.35
N ALA A 756 -22.77 0.84 -32.04
CA ALA A 756 -23.62 -0.16 -31.41
C ALA A 756 -25.05 -0.13 -31.99
N GLY A 757 -25.66 1.05 -32.13
CA GLY A 757 -26.99 1.20 -32.74
C GLY A 757 -27.04 0.69 -34.19
N ALA A 758 -26.03 1.04 -34.99
CA ALA A 758 -25.90 0.58 -36.37
C ALA A 758 -25.77 -0.95 -36.46
N GLN A 759 -24.97 -1.57 -35.59
CA GLN A 759 -24.79 -3.02 -35.54
C GLN A 759 -26.11 -3.75 -35.22
N ARG A 760 -26.94 -3.19 -34.33
CA ARG A 760 -28.24 -3.79 -33.99
C ARG A 760 -29.34 -3.50 -35.01
N ARG A 761 -29.08 -2.64 -36.00
CA ARG A 761 -30.07 -2.14 -36.97
C ARG A 761 -31.32 -1.58 -36.28
N ARG A 762 -31.15 -1.00 -35.08
CA ARG A 762 -32.22 -0.35 -34.28
C ARG A 762 -31.64 0.77 -33.42
N ALA A 763 -32.46 1.74 -33.05
CA ALA A 763 -32.09 2.72 -32.05
C ALA A 763 -31.87 2.06 -30.68
N LEU A 764 -30.84 2.49 -29.96
CA LEU A 764 -30.60 2.08 -28.58
C LEU A 764 -31.55 2.81 -27.64
N SER A 765 -31.99 2.14 -26.58
CA SER A 765 -32.69 2.78 -25.47
C SER A 765 -31.76 3.72 -24.71
N ALA A 766 -32.33 4.68 -23.98
CA ALA A 766 -31.55 5.61 -23.14
C ALA A 766 -30.65 4.89 -22.13
N LYS A 767 -31.10 3.74 -21.59
CA LYS A 767 -30.34 2.91 -20.67
C LYS A 767 -29.15 2.23 -21.36
N GLU A 768 -29.35 1.65 -22.55
CA GLU A 768 -28.27 1.06 -23.34
C GLU A 768 -27.21 2.12 -23.67
N ALA A 769 -27.62 3.30 -24.13
CA ALA A 769 -26.71 4.39 -24.43
C ALA A 769 -25.91 4.86 -23.19
N ALA A 770 -26.56 5.02 -22.04
CA ALA A 770 -25.88 5.39 -20.79
C ALA A 770 -24.83 4.36 -20.35
N SER A 771 -25.14 3.06 -20.44
CA SER A 771 -24.16 2.00 -20.15
C SER A 771 -22.95 2.04 -21.09
N LEU A 772 -23.16 2.31 -22.37
CA LEU A 772 -22.06 2.45 -23.34
C LEU A 772 -21.17 3.64 -23.03
N ARG A 773 -21.75 4.79 -22.68
CA ARG A 773 -20.99 5.98 -22.26
C ARG A 773 -20.15 5.69 -21.02
N MET A 774 -20.71 4.98 -20.04
CA MET A 774 -19.95 4.57 -18.85
C MET A 774 -18.74 3.70 -19.25
N VAL A 775 -18.93 2.68 -20.07
CA VAL A 775 -17.83 1.81 -20.53
C VAL A 775 -16.76 2.61 -21.27
N ALA A 776 -17.15 3.54 -22.14
CA ALA A 776 -16.21 4.42 -22.84
C ALA A 776 -15.41 5.33 -21.89
N GLY A 777 -16.05 5.85 -20.84
CA GLY A 777 -15.39 6.63 -19.79
C GLY A 777 -14.38 5.82 -18.99
N LEU A 778 -14.74 4.59 -18.58
CA LEU A 778 -13.83 3.68 -17.90
C LEU A 778 -12.60 3.33 -18.77
N LEU A 779 -12.80 3.07 -20.08
CA LEU A 779 -11.71 2.85 -21.04
C LEU A 779 -10.78 4.06 -21.14
N ASP A 780 -11.35 5.26 -21.13
CA ASP A 780 -10.59 6.49 -21.19
C ASP A 780 -9.69 6.66 -19.96
N ARG A 781 -10.23 6.41 -18.76
CA ARG A 781 -9.53 6.54 -17.47
C ARG A 781 -8.30 5.64 -17.35
N ILE A 782 -8.37 4.43 -17.89
CA ILE A 782 -7.28 3.45 -17.80
C ILE A 782 -6.33 3.49 -19.02
N ARG A 783 -6.56 4.38 -19.99
CA ARG A 783 -5.68 4.50 -21.14
C ARG A 783 -4.36 5.13 -20.71
N PRO A 784 -3.20 4.52 -20.99
CA PRO A 784 -1.92 5.02 -20.54
C PRO A 784 -1.65 6.45 -21.01
N VAL A 785 -1.11 7.30 -20.13
CA VAL A 785 -0.75 8.69 -20.41
C VAL A 785 0.76 8.82 -20.48
N ALA A 786 1.27 9.50 -21.49
CA ALA A 786 2.69 9.82 -21.61
C ALA A 786 3.05 11.01 -20.72
N ASP A 787 2.93 10.82 -19.40
CA ASP A 787 3.28 11.86 -18.43
C ASP A 787 4.69 11.69 -17.83
N GLY A 788 5.38 10.58 -18.13
CA GLY A 788 6.67 10.20 -17.57
C GLY A 788 6.58 9.41 -16.25
N SER A 789 5.37 9.22 -15.73
CA SER A 789 5.10 8.61 -14.42
C SER A 789 4.12 7.43 -14.52
N ASP A 790 3.29 7.38 -15.56
CA ASP A 790 2.28 6.35 -15.71
C ASP A 790 2.89 4.98 -16.00
N VAL A 791 2.23 3.92 -15.53
CA VAL A 791 2.70 2.54 -15.59
C VAL A 791 1.62 1.62 -16.16
N ILE A 792 2.05 0.71 -17.03
CA ILE A 792 1.23 -0.30 -17.70
C ILE A 792 1.64 -1.67 -17.15
N PRO A 793 0.82 -2.31 -16.31
CA PRO A 793 1.07 -3.69 -15.94
C PRO A 793 0.72 -4.62 -17.10
N VAL A 794 1.39 -5.77 -17.23
CA VAL A 794 1.24 -6.70 -18.36
C VAL A 794 1.42 -8.14 -17.91
N TYR A 795 0.49 -9.00 -18.31
CA TYR A 795 0.53 -10.44 -18.14
C TYR A 795 1.00 -11.14 -19.42
N ILE A 796 1.82 -12.18 -19.27
CA ILE A 796 2.28 -13.06 -20.34
C ILE A 796 1.76 -14.47 -20.04
N LYS A 797 0.79 -14.96 -20.81
CA LYS A 797 0.14 -16.25 -20.59
C LYS A 797 0.73 -17.32 -21.50
N VAL A 798 1.05 -18.48 -20.94
CA VAL A 798 1.39 -19.67 -21.72
C VAL A 798 0.11 -20.43 -22.04
N VAL A 799 -0.23 -20.52 -23.32
CA VAL A 799 -1.48 -21.13 -23.79
C VAL A 799 -1.23 -22.23 -24.82
N ASP A 800 -2.19 -23.14 -24.95
CA ASP A 800 -2.22 -24.14 -26.01
C ASP A 800 -2.59 -23.54 -27.38
N ALA A 801 -2.77 -24.37 -28.40
CA ALA A 801 -3.07 -23.90 -29.76
C ALA A 801 -4.43 -23.17 -29.88
N ASP A 802 -5.36 -23.42 -28.94
CA ASP A 802 -6.71 -22.86 -28.91
C ASP A 802 -6.84 -21.66 -27.95
N GLY A 803 -5.74 -21.27 -27.29
CA GLY A 803 -5.71 -20.16 -26.33
C GLY A 803 -6.11 -20.56 -24.90
N THR A 804 -6.20 -21.86 -24.59
CA THR A 804 -6.46 -22.34 -23.23
C THR A 804 -5.21 -22.20 -22.38
N LEU A 805 -5.34 -21.63 -21.17
CA LEU A 805 -4.22 -21.45 -20.25
C LEU A 805 -3.64 -22.81 -19.82
N VAL A 806 -2.33 -23.00 -20.03
CA VAL A 806 -1.60 -24.17 -19.54
C VAL A 806 -1.06 -23.86 -18.14
N ALA A 807 -1.94 -23.98 -17.14
CA ALA A 807 -1.66 -23.56 -15.77
C ALA A 807 -0.44 -24.27 -15.14
N GLY A 808 -0.11 -25.49 -15.55
CA GLY A 808 1.08 -26.21 -15.08
C GLY A 808 2.41 -25.75 -15.72
N SER A 809 2.38 -24.84 -16.69
CA SER A 809 3.60 -24.44 -17.39
C SER A 809 4.50 -23.56 -16.55
N SER A 810 5.80 -23.87 -16.58
CA SER A 810 6.91 -23.14 -15.97
C SER A 810 7.90 -22.59 -17.00
N ALA A 811 7.43 -22.38 -18.24
CA ALA A 811 8.25 -21.90 -19.35
C ALA A 811 9.04 -20.64 -18.97
N THR A 812 10.32 -20.60 -19.37
CA THR A 812 11.15 -19.40 -19.26
C THR A 812 10.72 -18.40 -20.32
N LEU A 813 10.43 -17.18 -19.90
CA LEU A 813 9.93 -16.07 -20.70
C LEU A 813 11.01 -15.00 -20.81
N ASP A 814 11.31 -14.58 -22.03
CA ASP A 814 12.18 -13.44 -22.32
C ASP A 814 11.35 -12.25 -22.81
N ILE A 815 11.49 -11.10 -22.16
CA ILE A 815 10.61 -9.93 -22.30
C ILE A 815 11.42 -8.73 -22.81
N GLU A 816 10.91 -8.09 -23.87
CA GLU A 816 11.44 -6.87 -24.44
C GLU A 816 10.35 -5.80 -24.56
N VAL A 817 10.69 -4.54 -24.27
CA VAL A 817 9.81 -3.39 -24.48
C VAL A 817 10.48 -2.40 -25.43
N THR A 818 9.73 -1.95 -26.44
CA THR A 818 10.18 -0.97 -27.44
C THR A 818 9.17 0.18 -27.59
N GLY A 819 9.61 1.29 -28.17
CA GLY A 819 8.77 2.46 -28.42
C GLY A 819 8.81 3.50 -27.29
N ALA A 820 7.66 4.13 -27.01
CA ALA A 820 7.53 5.27 -26.09
C ALA A 820 7.43 4.88 -24.60
N GLY A 821 8.07 3.79 -24.20
CA GLY A 821 8.05 3.27 -22.84
C GLY A 821 9.23 2.34 -22.56
N THR A 822 9.43 2.03 -21.29
CA THR A 822 10.57 1.23 -20.80
C THR A 822 10.13 0.16 -19.81
N LEU A 823 10.72 -1.03 -19.89
CA LEU A 823 10.51 -2.11 -18.92
C LEU A 823 11.09 -1.71 -17.55
N ILE A 824 10.24 -1.64 -16.53
CA ILE A 824 10.68 -1.40 -15.14
C ILE A 824 11.47 -2.61 -14.66
N GLY A 825 12.67 -2.38 -14.12
CA GLY A 825 13.59 -3.43 -13.68
C GLY A 825 14.51 -3.98 -14.78
N ALA A 826 14.48 -3.41 -15.99
CA ALA A 826 15.37 -3.82 -17.07
C ALA A 826 16.84 -3.72 -16.66
N ASN A 827 17.63 -4.73 -17.05
CA ASN A 827 19.06 -4.85 -16.77
C ASN A 827 19.40 -4.97 -15.28
N ILE A 828 18.43 -5.28 -14.42
CA ILE A 828 18.66 -5.60 -13.00
C ILE A 828 18.63 -7.11 -12.81
N ALA A 829 19.80 -7.73 -12.75
CA ALA A 829 19.95 -9.19 -12.68
C ALA A 829 19.24 -9.81 -11.47
N ARG A 830 19.26 -9.14 -10.31
CA ARG A 830 18.59 -9.58 -9.07
C ARG A 830 17.08 -9.72 -9.22
N ILE A 831 16.45 -8.83 -9.97
CA ILE A 831 14.99 -8.81 -10.18
C ILE A 831 14.60 -9.78 -11.32
N ALA A 832 15.48 -9.94 -12.31
CA ALA A 832 15.33 -10.84 -13.45
C ALA A 832 13.99 -10.65 -14.21
N VAL A 833 13.47 -9.41 -14.27
CA VAL A 833 12.18 -9.16 -14.94
C VAL A 833 12.21 -9.50 -16.43
N GLN A 834 13.36 -9.32 -17.09
CA GLN A 834 13.55 -9.62 -18.51
C GLN A 834 13.50 -11.12 -18.79
N THR A 835 14.00 -11.96 -17.90
CA THR A 835 14.04 -13.42 -18.06
C THR A 835 13.47 -14.06 -16.80
N GLN A 836 12.20 -14.46 -16.87
CA GLN A 836 11.46 -14.99 -15.72
C GLN A 836 10.75 -16.30 -16.07
N LYS A 837 10.50 -17.16 -15.08
CA LYS A 837 9.64 -18.34 -15.28
C LYS A 837 8.17 -17.97 -15.13
N ALA A 838 7.32 -18.50 -16.01
CA ALA A 838 5.88 -18.49 -15.78
C ALA A 838 5.56 -19.21 -14.47
N ARG A 839 4.71 -18.61 -13.62
CA ARG A 839 4.16 -19.24 -12.42
C ARG A 839 2.68 -19.47 -12.64
N GLY A 840 2.21 -20.71 -12.48
CA GLY A 840 0.84 -21.06 -12.85
C GLY A 840 0.51 -20.73 -14.33
N GLY A 841 1.49 -20.84 -15.24
CA GLY A 841 1.35 -20.47 -16.65
C GLY A 841 1.32 -18.96 -16.96
N ILE A 842 1.65 -18.08 -16.00
CA ILE A 842 1.60 -16.62 -16.18
C ILE A 842 2.92 -15.96 -15.74
N GLY A 843 3.47 -15.09 -16.58
CA GLY A 843 4.52 -14.11 -16.25
C GLY A 843 3.94 -12.69 -16.13
N TYR A 844 4.71 -11.78 -15.54
CA TYR A 844 4.26 -10.41 -15.24
C TYR A 844 5.36 -9.36 -15.47
N ALA A 845 4.99 -8.21 -16.03
CA ALA A 845 5.89 -7.09 -16.28
C ALA A 845 5.19 -5.74 -16.05
N LEU A 846 5.99 -4.72 -15.78
CA LEU A 846 5.54 -3.32 -15.65
C LEU A 846 6.27 -2.47 -16.69
N ILE A 847 5.54 -1.62 -17.43
CA ILE A 847 6.10 -0.70 -18.40
C ILE A 847 5.88 0.74 -17.92
N ALA A 848 6.95 1.50 -17.73
CA ALA A 848 6.86 2.94 -17.49
C ALA A 848 6.66 3.68 -18.83
N THR A 849 5.80 4.69 -18.84
CA THR A 849 5.59 5.57 -19.99
C THR A 849 6.65 6.68 -20.05
N GLY A 850 7.02 7.11 -21.26
CA GLY A 850 7.78 8.35 -21.44
C GLY A 850 6.91 9.61 -21.37
N THR A 851 7.51 10.78 -21.54
CA THR A 851 6.80 12.08 -21.65
C THR A 851 6.29 12.38 -23.06
N ALA A 852 6.76 11.62 -24.06
CA ALA A 852 6.31 11.72 -25.44
C ALA A 852 5.25 10.66 -25.73
N SER A 853 4.09 11.09 -26.24
CA SER A 853 3.05 10.17 -26.70
C SER A 853 3.52 9.36 -27.90
N GLY A 854 3.27 8.06 -27.89
CA GLY A 854 3.73 7.15 -28.94
C GLY A 854 3.22 5.73 -28.74
N ALA A 855 3.58 4.84 -29.66
CA ALA A 855 3.31 3.41 -29.51
C ALA A 855 4.31 2.80 -28.52
N VAL A 856 3.84 1.92 -27.65
CA VAL A 856 4.61 1.11 -26.70
C VAL A 856 4.29 -0.34 -27.01
N THR A 857 5.32 -1.15 -27.25
CA THR A 857 5.18 -2.56 -27.61
C THR A 857 5.97 -3.43 -26.65
N LEU A 858 5.30 -4.41 -26.03
CA LEU A 858 5.95 -5.51 -25.30
C LEU A 858 5.95 -6.75 -26.18
N THR A 859 7.11 -7.39 -26.31
CA THR A 859 7.31 -8.68 -26.98
C THR A 859 7.76 -9.69 -25.94
N ALA A 860 7.12 -10.86 -25.92
CA ALA A 860 7.51 -11.99 -25.07
C ALA A 860 7.88 -13.19 -25.94
N THR A 861 9.00 -13.83 -25.63
CA THR A 861 9.51 -15.01 -26.33
C THR A 861 9.82 -16.14 -25.35
N SER A 862 9.82 -17.38 -25.83
CA SER A 862 10.19 -18.55 -25.04
C SER A 862 10.66 -19.66 -25.99
N THR A 863 11.64 -20.45 -25.58
CA THR A 863 12.17 -21.54 -26.42
C THR A 863 11.07 -22.58 -26.66
N GLY A 864 10.76 -22.82 -27.93
CA GLY A 864 9.76 -23.83 -28.34
C GLY A 864 8.30 -23.34 -28.40
N LEU A 865 8.02 -22.07 -28.07
CA LEU A 865 6.68 -21.47 -28.15
C LEU A 865 6.65 -20.33 -29.18
N HIS A 866 5.51 -20.10 -29.83
CA HIS A 866 5.34 -18.89 -30.63
C HIS A 866 5.28 -17.64 -29.75
N SER A 867 5.99 -16.59 -30.16
CA SER A 867 6.09 -15.32 -29.44
C SER A 867 4.74 -14.59 -29.39
N GLY A 868 4.54 -13.84 -28.31
CA GLY A 868 3.40 -12.95 -28.11
C GLY A 868 3.82 -11.48 -28.13
N HIS A 869 2.90 -10.60 -28.53
CA HIS A 869 3.15 -9.16 -28.48
C HIS A 869 1.88 -8.37 -28.08
N TYR A 870 2.09 -7.26 -27.39
CA TYR A 870 1.05 -6.28 -27.05
C TYR A 870 1.51 -4.89 -27.45
N THR A 871 0.65 -4.11 -28.10
CA THR A 871 0.94 -2.72 -28.47
C THR A 871 -0.18 -1.78 -28.04
N VAL A 872 0.17 -0.66 -27.42
CA VAL A 872 -0.75 0.41 -27.06
C VAL A 872 -0.16 1.78 -27.38
N ARG A 873 -1.01 2.74 -27.75
CA ARG A 873 -0.60 4.14 -27.93
C ARG A 873 -0.96 4.96 -26.70
N THR A 874 0.07 5.54 -26.07
CA THR A 874 -0.07 6.45 -24.92
C THR A 874 -0.76 7.75 -25.34
N LYS A 875 -1.58 8.32 -24.46
CA LYS A 875 -2.19 9.65 -24.64
C LYS A 875 -1.15 10.75 -24.38
N PRO A 876 -1.20 11.87 -25.11
CA PRO A 876 -0.45 13.05 -24.71
C PRO A 876 -0.91 13.56 -23.33
N TYR A 877 0.04 13.92 -22.46
CA TYR A 877 -0.27 14.66 -21.24
C TYR A 877 -0.76 16.07 -21.59
N LYS A 878 -1.87 16.49 -20.97
CA LYS A 878 -2.50 17.80 -21.23
C LYS A 878 -2.19 18.88 -20.19
N GLY A 879 -1.51 18.52 -19.10
CA GLY A 879 -1.11 19.48 -18.08
C GLY A 879 0.22 20.16 -18.42
N ALA A 880 0.75 20.91 -17.47
CA ALA A 880 2.05 21.57 -17.57
C ALA A 880 3.06 20.93 -16.62
N TYR A 881 4.31 20.85 -17.06
CA TYR A 881 5.43 20.42 -16.25
C TYR A 881 6.11 21.61 -15.59
N VAL A 882 6.80 21.35 -14.49
CA VAL A 882 7.86 22.25 -14.04
C VAL A 882 8.99 22.21 -15.07
N THR A 883 9.41 23.40 -15.53
CA THR A 883 10.50 23.54 -16.49
C THR A 883 11.80 22.99 -15.91
N ASP A 884 12.47 22.15 -16.68
CA ASP A 884 13.71 21.52 -16.26
C ASP A 884 14.86 22.53 -16.16
N GLY A 885 15.73 22.35 -15.18
CA GLY A 885 16.94 23.17 -15.00
C GLY A 885 18.16 22.53 -15.65
N THR A 886 19.32 23.17 -15.54
CA THR A 886 20.59 22.64 -16.06
C THR A 886 21.17 21.60 -15.11
N HIS A 887 21.35 20.37 -15.58
CA HIS A 887 21.98 19.28 -14.82
C HIS A 887 22.79 18.34 -15.73
N ALA A 888 23.60 17.47 -15.11
CA ALA A 888 24.34 16.44 -15.84
C ALA A 888 23.42 15.34 -16.38
N THR A 889 23.87 14.60 -17.39
CA THR A 889 23.17 13.37 -17.80
C THR A 889 23.39 12.29 -16.74
N TRP A 890 22.31 11.89 -16.09
CA TRP A 890 22.31 10.85 -15.07
C TRP A 890 22.33 9.43 -15.66
N LYS A 891 22.70 8.46 -14.83
CA LYS A 891 22.83 7.04 -15.17
C LYS A 891 21.49 6.31 -15.14
N ASN A 892 21.49 5.09 -15.65
CA ASN A 892 20.35 4.18 -15.50
C ASN A 892 20.30 3.65 -14.06
N ILE A 893 19.11 3.50 -13.49
CA ILE A 893 18.92 2.99 -12.12
C ILE A 893 19.61 1.64 -11.85
N ALA A 894 19.79 0.79 -12.87
CA ALA A 894 20.50 -0.48 -12.75
C ALA A 894 21.97 -0.32 -12.31
N THR A 895 22.58 0.87 -12.48
CA THR A 895 23.94 1.12 -11.97
C THR A 895 24.00 1.23 -10.46
N LEU A 896 22.86 1.40 -9.77
CA LEU A 896 22.80 1.41 -8.31
C LEU A 896 22.68 -0.01 -7.70
N GLU A 897 22.61 -1.07 -8.51
CA GLU A 897 22.46 -2.43 -7.96
C GLU A 897 23.73 -2.96 -7.28
N SER A 898 24.87 -2.29 -7.46
CA SER A 898 26.05 -2.52 -6.63
C SER A 898 26.00 -1.80 -5.27
N GLN A 899 24.94 -1.02 -4.98
CA GLN A 899 24.75 -0.24 -3.75
C GLN A 899 23.61 -0.84 -2.90
N GLY A 900 23.88 -1.12 -1.62
CA GLY A 900 22.95 -1.77 -0.68
C GLY A 900 23.30 -3.22 -0.36
N ALA A 901 22.40 -3.95 0.33
CA ALA A 901 22.76 -5.24 0.93
C ALA A 901 23.36 -6.23 -0.08
N GLN A 902 24.65 -6.52 0.04
CA GLN A 902 25.37 -7.41 -0.86
C GLN A 902 25.43 -8.80 -0.23
N ASN A 903 24.88 -9.80 -0.91
CA ASN A 903 25.19 -11.21 -0.64
C ASN A 903 26.21 -11.69 -1.66
N LEU A 904 27.48 -11.82 -1.26
CA LEU A 904 28.54 -12.32 -2.13
C LEU A 904 28.40 -13.82 -2.45
N ALA A 905 27.64 -14.57 -1.66
CA ALA A 905 27.34 -15.99 -1.90
C ALA A 905 26.24 -16.20 -2.96
N LEU A 906 25.50 -15.15 -3.32
CA LEU A 906 24.37 -15.24 -4.24
C LEU A 906 24.76 -15.80 -5.62
N PHE A 907 24.06 -16.84 -6.05
CA PHE A 907 24.26 -17.60 -7.29
C PHE A 907 25.67 -18.17 -7.46
N LYS A 908 26.40 -18.34 -6.36
CA LYS A 908 27.72 -18.98 -6.37
C LYS A 908 27.60 -20.49 -6.37
N GLU A 909 28.70 -21.14 -6.75
CA GLU A 909 28.76 -22.60 -6.75
C GLU A 909 28.70 -23.09 -5.30
N ALA A 910 27.63 -23.85 -4.99
CA ALA A 910 27.41 -24.44 -3.68
C ALA A 910 27.43 -25.97 -3.77
N THR A 911 27.96 -26.60 -2.73
CA THR A 911 28.03 -28.06 -2.60
C THR A 911 27.70 -28.47 -1.17
N ALA A 912 27.30 -29.72 -0.96
CA ALA A 912 26.94 -30.22 0.36
C ALA A 912 27.30 -31.71 0.49
N ALA A 913 27.19 -32.25 1.70
CA ALA A 913 27.41 -33.67 1.97
C ALA A 913 26.44 -34.56 1.16
N THR A 914 25.14 -34.27 1.27
CA THR A 914 24.04 -34.93 0.56
C THR A 914 22.92 -33.92 0.30
N ALA A 915 21.94 -34.27 -0.54
CA ALA A 915 20.79 -33.42 -0.83
C ALA A 915 19.57 -34.27 -1.20
N GLN A 916 18.40 -33.93 -0.65
CA GLN A 916 17.15 -34.58 -1.04
C GLN A 916 16.75 -34.17 -2.47
N SER A 917 15.97 -35.03 -3.14
CA SER A 917 15.46 -34.73 -4.48
C SER A 917 14.59 -33.46 -4.46
N GLY A 918 15.00 -32.45 -5.22
CA GLY A 918 14.32 -31.15 -5.28
C GLY A 918 14.81 -30.09 -4.28
N HIS A 919 15.87 -30.39 -3.51
CA HIS A 919 16.47 -29.51 -2.50
C HIS A 919 18.00 -29.45 -2.63
N ALA A 920 18.49 -28.97 -3.77
CA ALA A 920 19.90 -28.97 -4.13
C ALA A 920 20.71 -27.95 -3.31
N PRO A 921 22.06 -28.09 -3.19
CA PRO A 921 22.87 -27.13 -2.45
C PRO A 921 22.78 -25.69 -2.98
N ALA A 922 22.58 -25.51 -4.28
CA ALA A 922 22.40 -24.21 -4.91
C ALA A 922 21.13 -23.48 -4.44
N ASP A 923 20.13 -24.22 -3.94
CA ASP A 923 18.86 -23.69 -3.46
C ASP A 923 19.00 -22.91 -2.14
N ALA A 924 20.18 -22.94 -1.50
CA ALA A 924 20.51 -22.13 -0.31
C ALA A 924 21.22 -20.82 -0.67
N VAL A 925 21.49 -20.55 -1.94
CA VAL A 925 22.15 -19.31 -2.43
C VAL A 925 21.48 -18.79 -3.69
N ASP A 926 20.18 -19.04 -3.87
CA ASP A 926 19.42 -18.62 -5.05
C ASP A 926 18.50 -17.43 -4.77
N ASP A 927 18.39 -17.02 -3.49
CA ASP A 927 17.55 -15.93 -2.99
C ASP A 927 16.09 -16.09 -3.45
N ALA A 928 15.64 -17.35 -3.49
CA ALA A 928 14.25 -17.71 -3.69
C ALA A 928 13.62 -18.14 -2.35
N SER A 929 12.55 -17.44 -1.97
CA SER A 929 11.91 -17.57 -0.65
C SER A 929 11.27 -18.93 -0.36
N GLU A 930 11.12 -19.79 -1.38
CA GLU A 930 10.42 -21.08 -1.30
C GLU A 930 11.37 -22.27 -1.54
N SER A 931 12.60 -22.02 -1.95
CA SER A 931 13.65 -23.03 -2.13
C SER A 931 14.47 -23.17 -0.85
N LYS A 932 15.13 -24.32 -0.72
CA LYS A 932 16.02 -24.63 0.41
C LYS A 932 16.88 -25.83 0.03
N TRP A 933 18.09 -25.86 0.57
CA TRP A 933 18.87 -27.09 0.64
C TRP A 933 18.41 -27.92 1.84
N VAL A 934 18.29 -29.24 1.66
CA VAL A 934 17.97 -30.20 2.72
C VAL A 934 18.87 -31.42 2.57
N ALA A 935 19.55 -31.82 3.65
CA ALA A 935 20.37 -33.03 3.66
C ALA A 935 19.53 -34.31 3.47
N ASP A 936 20.07 -35.28 2.73
CA ASP A 936 19.54 -36.63 2.61
C ASP A 936 20.28 -37.53 3.62
N GLY A 937 19.91 -37.43 4.91
CA GLY A 937 20.57 -38.08 6.04
C GLY A 937 20.49 -37.25 7.34
N PRO A 938 20.58 -37.89 8.53
CA PRO A 938 20.52 -37.17 9.81
C PRO A 938 21.77 -36.29 10.03
N ASP A 939 21.75 -35.44 11.06
CA ASP A 939 22.95 -34.72 11.50
C ASP A 939 24.08 -35.67 11.99
N PRO A 940 25.36 -35.26 11.87
CA PRO A 940 25.83 -33.99 11.31
C PRO A 940 25.84 -33.98 9.77
N ALA A 941 25.54 -32.82 9.18
CA ALA A 941 25.64 -32.57 7.74
C ALA A 941 26.38 -31.25 7.48
N TRP A 942 26.92 -31.07 6.27
CA TRP A 942 27.59 -29.82 5.90
C TRP A 942 27.12 -29.31 4.55
N TRP A 943 27.12 -27.99 4.42
CA TRP A 943 26.87 -27.22 3.20
C TRP A 943 27.97 -26.16 3.02
N GLN A 944 28.40 -25.89 1.80
CA GLN A 944 29.46 -24.91 1.51
C GLN A 944 29.24 -24.12 0.22
N VAL A 945 29.89 -22.96 0.13
CA VAL A 945 29.87 -22.08 -1.04
C VAL A 945 31.27 -21.55 -1.38
N ASP A 946 31.59 -21.47 -2.68
CA ASP A 946 32.80 -20.81 -3.23
C ASP A 946 32.44 -19.40 -3.76
N LEU A 947 32.93 -18.35 -3.09
CA LEU A 947 32.69 -16.96 -3.53
C LEU A 947 33.38 -16.62 -4.87
N GLY A 948 34.30 -17.47 -5.33
CA GLY A 948 35.09 -17.33 -6.56
C GLY A 948 36.41 -16.57 -6.37
N ALA A 949 36.49 -15.70 -5.36
CA ALA A 949 37.69 -14.99 -4.95
C ALA A 949 37.62 -14.62 -3.45
N PRO A 950 38.75 -14.42 -2.77
CA PRO A 950 38.76 -13.91 -1.39
C PRO A 950 38.05 -12.55 -1.29
N ALA A 951 37.16 -12.41 -0.31
CA ALA A 951 36.42 -11.19 -0.05
C ALA A 951 36.43 -10.86 1.46
N GLU A 952 36.48 -9.56 1.78
CA GLU A 952 36.25 -9.07 3.14
C GLU A 952 34.78 -9.20 3.50
N LEU A 953 34.49 -9.75 4.67
CA LEU A 953 33.15 -10.00 5.18
C LEU A 953 33.00 -9.39 6.58
N GLU A 954 31.90 -8.66 6.77
CA GLU A 954 31.48 -8.12 8.06
C GLU A 954 30.45 -9.01 8.75
N GLN A 955 29.75 -9.87 7.99
CA GLN A 955 28.64 -10.64 8.53
C GLN A 955 28.35 -11.93 7.73
N PHE A 956 27.92 -12.97 8.44
CA PHE A 956 27.23 -14.14 7.90
C PHE A 956 25.76 -14.12 8.32
N GLN A 957 24.85 -14.45 7.42
CA GLN A 957 23.44 -14.72 7.77
C GLN A 957 23.04 -16.11 7.28
N ILE A 958 22.32 -16.85 8.12
CA ILE A 958 21.73 -18.14 7.77
C ILE A 958 20.23 -18.03 8.03
N LEU A 959 19.43 -18.17 6.97
CA LEU A 959 18.00 -18.37 7.08
C LEU A 959 17.75 -19.88 7.18
N TRP A 960 17.22 -20.30 8.31
CA TRP A 960 16.90 -21.70 8.56
C TRP A 960 15.56 -22.06 7.91
N GLU A 961 15.32 -23.37 7.74
CA GLU A 961 14.04 -23.86 7.26
C GLU A 961 12.90 -23.55 8.25
N THR A 962 13.16 -23.66 9.55
CA THR A 962 12.17 -23.54 10.62
C THR A 962 12.80 -22.90 11.86
N ASP A 963 11.98 -22.27 12.69
CA ASP A 963 12.30 -21.76 14.02
C ASP A 963 11.68 -22.64 15.13
N GLU A 964 11.19 -23.84 14.79
CA GLU A 964 10.71 -24.83 15.77
C GLU A 964 11.83 -25.64 16.42
N THR A 965 13.07 -25.50 15.95
CA THR A 965 14.24 -26.20 16.49
C THR A 965 15.45 -25.27 16.63
N ALA A 966 16.30 -25.57 17.61
CA ALA A 966 17.58 -24.90 17.77
C ALA A 966 18.66 -25.63 16.97
N TYR A 967 19.04 -25.08 15.83
CA TYR A 967 20.15 -25.61 15.04
C TYR A 967 21.46 -25.42 15.80
N GLN A 968 22.22 -26.49 15.98
CA GLN A 968 23.60 -26.47 16.47
C GLN A 968 24.53 -26.54 15.28
N TYR A 969 25.47 -25.60 15.15
CA TYR A 969 26.29 -25.50 13.93
C TYR A 969 27.62 -24.78 14.16
N ARG A 970 28.50 -24.86 13.15
CA ARG A 970 29.71 -24.03 13.02
C ARG A 970 29.79 -23.43 11.63
N ILE A 971 30.25 -22.19 11.54
CA ILE A 971 30.62 -21.58 10.25
C ILE A 971 32.13 -21.55 10.17
N LEU A 972 32.67 -22.20 9.13
CA LEU A 972 34.08 -22.28 8.85
C LEU A 972 34.42 -21.48 7.60
N THR A 973 35.60 -20.89 7.58
CA THR A 973 36.15 -20.14 6.46
C THR A 973 37.47 -20.73 5.99
N SER A 974 37.78 -20.55 4.71
CA SER A 974 38.99 -21.08 4.09
C SER A 974 39.35 -20.28 2.83
N ASP A 975 40.64 -20.07 2.60
CA ASP A 975 41.14 -19.46 1.35
C ASP A 975 41.34 -20.49 0.23
N ASP A 976 41.55 -21.76 0.58
CA ASP A 976 41.96 -22.83 -0.34
C ASP A 976 40.92 -23.98 -0.46
N GLY A 977 39.86 -23.96 0.36
CA GLY A 977 38.82 -24.99 0.41
C GLY A 977 39.27 -26.29 1.09
N ALA A 978 40.51 -26.35 1.60
CA ALA A 978 41.11 -27.52 2.23
C ALA A 978 41.41 -27.30 3.72
N THR A 979 41.89 -26.10 4.06
CA THR A 979 42.28 -25.70 5.42
C THR A 979 41.20 -24.80 5.99
N TRP A 980 40.51 -25.27 7.04
CA TRP A 980 39.34 -24.59 7.58
C TRP A 980 39.60 -23.98 8.95
N THR A 981 39.15 -22.74 9.14
CA THR A 981 39.16 -22.04 10.43
C THR A 981 37.73 -21.78 10.88
N THR A 982 37.40 -22.11 12.13
CA THR A 982 36.08 -21.80 12.70
C THR A 982 35.96 -20.28 12.89
N SER A 983 35.06 -19.64 12.14
CA SER A 983 34.73 -18.22 12.29
C SER A 983 33.54 -17.99 13.22
N VAL A 984 32.62 -18.95 13.29
CA VAL A 984 31.49 -18.96 14.21
C VAL A 984 31.36 -20.33 14.82
N ASP A 985 31.26 -20.39 16.15
CA ASP A 985 31.02 -21.64 16.89
C ASP A 985 29.70 -21.51 17.66
N ALA A 986 28.68 -22.22 17.19
CA ALA A 986 27.33 -22.28 17.77
C ALA A 986 26.92 -23.74 18.05
N HIS A 987 27.89 -24.58 18.44
CA HIS A 987 27.69 -26.01 18.68
C HIS A 987 26.80 -26.31 19.90
N ASP A 988 26.68 -25.36 20.83
CA ASP A 988 25.89 -25.41 22.04
C ASP A 988 24.62 -24.56 21.96
N ASN A 989 24.24 -24.09 20.75
CA ASN A 989 23.05 -23.28 20.56
C ASN A 989 21.78 -24.02 21.04
N THR A 990 20.99 -23.33 21.86
CA THR A 990 19.69 -23.80 22.38
C THR A 990 18.53 -22.90 21.96
N THR A 991 18.80 -21.82 21.22
CA THR A 991 17.78 -20.86 20.77
C THR A 991 17.32 -21.21 19.35
N ALA A 992 16.01 -21.34 19.18
CA ALA A 992 15.39 -21.51 17.88
C ALA A 992 15.10 -20.14 17.26
N VAL A 993 15.60 -19.90 16.04
CA VAL A 993 15.47 -18.63 15.32
C VAL A 993 15.26 -18.89 13.84
N THR A 994 14.49 -18.02 13.18
CA THR A 994 14.31 -18.08 11.72
C THR A 994 15.57 -17.68 10.98
N THR A 995 16.28 -16.67 11.48
CA THR A 995 17.53 -16.16 10.90
C THR A 995 18.61 -16.06 11.97
N ALA A 996 19.73 -16.74 11.75
CA ALA A 996 20.94 -16.54 12.54
C ALA A 996 21.85 -15.51 11.86
N VAL A 997 22.29 -14.51 12.62
CA VAL A 997 23.16 -13.43 12.13
C VAL A 997 24.43 -13.40 12.97
N HIS A 998 25.59 -13.49 12.31
CA HIS A 998 26.89 -13.49 12.96
C HIS A 998 27.75 -12.38 12.40
N GLN A 999 28.19 -11.48 13.28
CA GLN A 999 29.18 -10.45 12.93
C GLN A 999 30.56 -11.11 12.87
N VAL A 1000 31.30 -10.84 11.81
CA VAL A 1000 32.64 -11.37 11.58
C VAL A 1000 33.55 -10.29 11.05
N GLN A 1001 34.85 -10.50 11.15
CA GLN A 1001 35.83 -9.67 10.48
C GLN A 1001 36.84 -10.60 9.84
N VAL A 1002 36.45 -11.17 8.70
CA VAL A 1002 37.22 -12.20 8.01
C VAL A 1002 37.39 -11.84 6.55
N THR A 1003 38.51 -12.27 5.98
CA THR A 1003 38.72 -12.28 4.53
C THR A 1003 38.80 -13.75 4.13
N THR A 1004 37.91 -14.21 3.24
CA THR A 1004 37.84 -15.63 2.87
C THR A 1004 37.29 -15.81 1.46
N ARG A 1005 37.59 -16.94 0.82
CA ARG A 1005 36.97 -17.37 -0.45
C ARG A 1005 35.88 -18.42 -0.25
N TYR A 1006 36.12 -19.40 0.62
CA TYR A 1006 35.23 -20.51 0.87
C TYR A 1006 34.57 -20.35 2.24
N ILE A 1007 33.31 -20.72 2.32
CA ILE A 1007 32.53 -20.72 3.56
C ILE A 1007 31.79 -22.04 3.66
N ARG A 1008 31.83 -22.68 4.83
CA ARG A 1008 31.14 -23.94 5.11
C ARG A 1008 30.34 -23.83 6.39
N VAL A 1009 29.11 -24.33 6.37
CA VAL A 1009 28.25 -24.48 7.54
C VAL A 1009 28.21 -25.97 7.89
N ASP A 1010 28.80 -26.33 9.01
CA ASP A 1010 28.70 -27.67 9.60
C ASP A 1010 27.51 -27.66 10.55
N ILE A 1011 26.38 -28.26 10.16
CA ILE A 1011 25.21 -28.43 11.02
C ILE A 1011 25.42 -29.69 11.85
N LEU A 1012 25.58 -29.50 13.15
CA LEU A 1012 25.93 -30.53 14.13
C LEU A 1012 24.70 -31.19 14.76
N GLY A 1013 23.57 -30.48 14.80
CA GLY A 1013 22.31 -30.98 15.35
C GLY A 1013 21.13 -30.15 14.86
N ALA A 1014 20.05 -30.82 14.44
CA ALA A 1014 18.80 -30.16 14.02
C ALA A 1014 17.57 -30.61 14.85
N GLY A 1015 17.77 -31.40 15.91
CA GLY A 1015 16.69 -31.93 16.74
C GLY A 1015 15.88 -32.99 15.98
N ASP A 1016 14.55 -32.88 16.01
CA ASP A 1016 13.65 -33.77 15.25
C ASP A 1016 13.52 -33.38 13.76
N TRP A 1017 14.27 -32.38 13.30
CA TRP A 1017 14.24 -31.85 11.94
C TRP A 1017 15.47 -32.26 11.12
N TRP A 1018 15.39 -32.10 9.79
CA TRP A 1018 16.52 -32.32 8.90
C TRP A 1018 17.51 -31.14 8.93
N PRO A 1019 18.82 -31.37 8.76
CA PRO A 1019 19.77 -30.31 8.47
C PRO A 1019 19.41 -29.62 7.15
N SER A 1020 19.11 -28.33 7.22
CA SER A 1020 18.64 -27.57 6.07
C SER A 1020 18.97 -26.09 6.19
N ILE A 1021 19.15 -25.44 5.04
CA ILE A 1021 19.40 -24.00 4.93
C ILE A 1021 18.47 -23.48 3.84
N ARG A 1022 17.63 -22.50 4.20
CA ARG A 1022 16.76 -21.81 3.25
C ARG A 1022 17.57 -20.80 2.43
N GLU A 1023 18.42 -20.01 3.07
CA GLU A 1023 19.30 -19.07 2.37
C GLU A 1023 20.56 -18.80 3.22
N PHE A 1024 21.71 -18.64 2.56
CA PHE A 1024 22.97 -18.25 3.18
C PHE A 1024 23.50 -16.95 2.59
N ARG A 1025 23.85 -15.99 3.45
CA ARG A 1025 24.37 -14.69 3.03
C ARG A 1025 25.78 -14.45 3.55
N ALA A 1026 26.69 -14.12 2.63
CA ALA A 1026 28.04 -13.64 2.92
C ALA A 1026 28.08 -12.14 2.65
N VAL A 1027 28.17 -11.33 3.71
CA VAL A 1027 27.93 -9.89 3.64
C VAL A 1027 29.25 -9.11 3.77
N PRO A 1028 29.62 -8.27 2.78
CA PRO A 1028 30.82 -7.46 2.84
C PRO A 1028 30.63 -6.20 3.70
N PRO A 1029 31.71 -5.51 4.09
CA PRO A 1029 31.64 -4.23 4.80
C PRO A 1029 30.66 -3.22 4.17
N GLY A 1030 29.71 -2.72 4.96
CA GLY A 1030 28.64 -1.81 4.49
C GLY A 1030 27.54 -2.48 3.67
N GLY A 1031 27.63 -3.78 3.45
CA GLY A 1031 26.69 -4.61 2.68
C GLY A 1031 25.55 -5.19 3.51
N SER A 1032 25.37 -4.79 4.77
CA SER A 1032 24.23 -5.22 5.61
C SER A 1032 22.92 -4.48 5.33
N GLY A 1033 22.93 -3.49 4.43
CA GLY A 1033 21.73 -2.78 3.98
C GLY A 1033 20.91 -2.15 5.12
N GLY A 1034 21.55 -1.71 6.19
CA GLY A 1034 20.89 -0.99 7.28
C GLY A 1034 19.99 -1.84 8.19
N VAL A 1035 20.12 -3.17 8.19
CA VAL A 1035 19.55 -4.02 9.26
C VAL A 1035 20.43 -3.87 10.51
N PRO A 1036 19.94 -3.30 11.64
CA PRO A 1036 20.73 -3.23 12.87
C PRO A 1036 21.05 -4.65 13.35
N PRO A 1037 22.28 -4.94 13.84
CA PRO A 1037 22.62 -6.23 14.41
C PRO A 1037 21.74 -6.58 15.60
N ALA A 1038 21.52 -7.88 15.84
CA ALA A 1038 20.97 -8.36 17.11
C ALA A 1038 21.88 -7.95 18.28
N ASP A 1039 21.28 -7.69 19.45
CA ASP A 1039 22.01 -7.43 20.70
C ASP A 1039 22.93 -8.64 20.99
N PRO A 1040 24.23 -8.45 21.35
CA PRO A 1040 25.21 -9.55 21.50
C PRO A 1040 24.96 -10.47 22.71
N GLY A 1041 23.89 -10.23 23.46
CA GLY A 1041 23.44 -11.00 24.61
C GLY A 1041 22.33 -10.26 25.37
N PRO A 1042 21.82 -10.82 26.48
CA PRO A 1042 20.83 -10.14 27.31
C PRO A 1042 21.41 -8.85 27.92
N ARG A 1043 20.59 -7.79 28.03
CA ARG A 1043 21.01 -6.55 28.69
C ARG A 1043 21.25 -6.81 30.18
N VAL A 1044 22.37 -6.32 30.69
CA VAL A 1044 22.62 -6.27 32.13
C VAL A 1044 21.64 -5.26 32.73
N ALA A 1045 20.82 -5.72 33.66
CA ALA A 1045 19.75 -4.90 34.25
C ALA A 1045 20.32 -3.71 35.05
N ARG A 1046 19.59 -2.59 35.06
CA ARG A 1046 19.99 -1.33 35.71
C ARG A 1046 20.29 -1.49 37.19
N ASP A 1047 19.56 -2.35 37.89
CA ASP A 1047 19.76 -2.64 39.32
C ASP A 1047 21.09 -3.35 39.62
N ARG A 1048 21.78 -3.87 38.59
CA ARG A 1048 23.14 -4.42 38.68
C ARG A 1048 24.23 -3.35 38.55
N ILE A 1049 23.87 -2.10 38.25
CA ILE A 1049 24.81 -0.98 38.23
C ILE A 1049 24.89 -0.39 39.64
N LYS A 1050 26.01 -0.64 40.34
CA LYS A 1050 26.20 -0.22 41.73
C LYS A 1050 26.60 1.25 41.85
N THR A 1051 27.64 1.66 41.13
CA THR A 1051 28.09 3.05 41.07
C THR A 1051 28.58 3.40 39.67
N VAL A 1052 28.43 4.67 39.29
CA VAL A 1052 29.06 5.23 38.08
C VAL A 1052 29.81 6.47 38.48
N THR A 1053 31.09 6.53 38.13
CA THR A 1053 31.98 7.66 38.42
C THR A 1053 32.62 8.13 37.13
N ALA A 1054 32.88 9.44 37.03
CA ALA A 1054 33.58 9.99 35.88
C ALA A 1054 34.72 10.91 36.32
N SER A 1055 35.70 11.13 35.43
CA SER A 1055 36.82 12.04 35.68
C SER A 1055 36.39 13.49 35.89
N SER A 1056 35.29 13.91 35.27
CA SER A 1056 34.62 15.19 35.51
C SER A 1056 33.15 15.11 35.06
N ALA A 1057 32.29 16.02 35.53
CA ALA A 1057 30.90 16.14 35.09
C ALA A 1057 30.45 17.60 35.06
N ALA A 1058 29.75 18.01 34.01
CA ALA A 1058 29.05 19.30 33.95
C ALA A 1058 27.80 19.26 34.84
N THR A 1059 27.41 20.40 35.42
CA THR A 1059 26.20 20.50 36.25
C THR A 1059 24.96 20.09 35.46
N GLY A 1060 24.19 19.12 35.95
CA GLY A 1060 23.03 18.57 35.26
C GLY A 1060 23.35 17.42 34.29
N PHE A 1061 24.61 16.96 34.21
CA PHE A 1061 25.06 15.85 33.37
C PHE A 1061 25.87 14.83 34.19
N GLU A 1062 25.29 14.40 35.32
CA GLU A 1062 25.88 13.49 36.28
C GLU A 1062 26.16 12.09 35.66
N PRO A 1063 27.24 11.40 36.07
CA PRO A 1063 27.69 10.16 35.43
C PRO A 1063 26.70 8.99 35.54
N ASP A 1064 25.83 8.98 36.55
CA ASP A 1064 24.83 7.94 36.75
C ASP A 1064 23.70 7.98 35.71
N LYS A 1065 23.50 9.10 35.00
CA LYS A 1065 22.49 9.24 33.95
C LYS A 1065 22.72 8.35 32.74
N VAL A 1066 23.95 7.88 32.51
CA VAL A 1066 24.27 7.02 31.34
C VAL A 1066 23.69 5.61 31.41
N PHE A 1067 22.85 5.30 32.39
CA PHE A 1067 22.15 4.03 32.51
C PHE A 1067 20.67 4.26 32.84
N ASP A 1068 20.15 5.48 32.70
CA ASP A 1068 18.76 5.79 33.03
C ASP A 1068 17.77 5.36 31.94
N GLY A 1069 18.28 4.83 30.82
CA GLY A 1069 17.50 4.34 29.68
C GLY A 1069 17.24 5.42 28.63
N THR A 1070 17.70 6.66 28.84
CA THR A 1070 17.47 7.79 27.94
C THR A 1070 18.60 7.92 26.92
N ILE A 1071 18.31 7.58 25.66
CA ILE A 1071 19.29 7.62 24.56
C ILE A 1071 19.39 8.98 23.85
N THR A 1072 18.65 9.99 24.32
CA THR A 1072 18.57 11.32 23.69
C THR A 1072 19.90 12.07 23.79
N PHE A 1073 20.34 12.68 22.69
CA PHE A 1073 21.55 13.50 22.71
C PHE A 1073 21.44 14.62 23.74
N GLY A 1074 22.46 14.76 24.59
CA GLY A 1074 22.51 15.80 25.63
C GLY A 1074 21.68 15.52 26.89
N THR A 1075 21.28 14.28 27.18
CA THR A 1075 20.57 13.95 28.45
C THR A 1075 21.40 13.17 29.47
N GLY A 1076 22.45 12.46 29.03
CA GLY A 1076 23.29 11.64 29.89
C GLY A 1076 24.45 12.38 30.56
N TRP A 1077 25.62 11.75 30.61
CA TRP A 1077 26.85 12.34 31.14
C TRP A 1077 27.55 13.25 30.12
N SER A 1078 28.15 14.33 30.62
CA SER A 1078 29.02 15.22 29.87
C SER A 1078 30.17 15.67 30.75
N ALA A 1079 31.39 15.63 30.24
CA ALA A 1079 32.57 16.15 30.92
C ALA A 1079 32.44 17.67 31.16
N ALA A 1080 33.08 18.15 32.24
CA ALA A 1080 33.05 19.57 32.61
C ALA A 1080 33.96 20.44 31.71
N SER A 1081 34.80 19.82 30.88
CA SER A 1081 35.73 20.51 29.98
C SER A 1081 36.06 19.64 28.75
N PRO A 1082 36.58 20.23 27.66
CA PRO A 1082 36.95 19.50 26.44
C PRO A 1082 38.28 18.74 26.54
N ALA A 1083 38.98 18.79 27.68
CA ALA A 1083 40.24 18.08 27.86
C ALA A 1083 40.02 16.56 27.82
N VAL A 1084 40.86 15.84 27.07
CA VAL A 1084 40.88 14.36 27.01
C VAL A 1084 42.24 13.86 27.53
N PRO A 1085 42.33 12.65 28.12
CA PRO A 1085 41.27 11.66 28.23
C PRO A 1085 40.21 12.01 29.29
N GLN A 1086 38.96 11.63 29.03
CA GLN A 1086 37.90 11.60 30.04
C GLN A 1086 37.49 10.15 30.27
N THR A 1087 37.28 9.78 31.53
CA THR A 1087 36.91 8.41 31.91
C THR A 1087 35.52 8.37 32.52
N LEU A 1088 34.80 7.30 32.21
CA LEU A 1088 33.56 6.90 32.89
C LEU A 1088 33.76 5.46 33.35
N THR A 1089 33.75 5.25 34.66
CA THR A 1089 33.97 3.95 35.31
C THR A 1089 32.69 3.51 36.03
N THR A 1090 32.22 2.32 35.68
CA THR A 1090 31.03 1.70 36.24
C THR A 1090 31.40 0.49 37.07
N GLU A 1091 30.89 0.42 38.29
CA GLU A 1091 30.99 -0.72 39.19
C GLU A 1091 29.68 -1.52 39.16
N LEU A 1092 29.79 -2.84 39.01
CA LEU A 1092 28.64 -3.75 39.05
C LEU A 1092 28.41 -4.26 40.48
N THR A 1093 27.17 -4.63 40.81
CA THR A 1093 26.83 -5.15 42.14
C THR A 1093 27.49 -6.50 42.41
N ASP A 1094 27.64 -7.32 41.37
CA ASP A 1094 28.24 -8.65 41.38
C ASP A 1094 29.09 -8.83 40.11
N ALA A 1095 29.89 -9.91 40.04
CA ALA A 1095 30.67 -10.22 38.84
C ALA A 1095 29.76 -10.72 37.71
N HIS A 1096 29.97 -10.21 36.49
CA HIS A 1096 29.20 -10.59 35.29
C HIS A 1096 30.12 -10.90 34.11
N ASP A 1097 29.78 -11.93 33.34
CA ASP A 1097 30.39 -12.17 32.03
C ASP A 1097 29.75 -11.23 31.01
N LEU A 1098 30.56 -10.40 30.35
CA LEU A 1098 30.10 -9.44 29.35
C LEU A 1098 30.40 -9.93 27.92
N ALA A 1099 29.43 -9.77 27.03
CA ALA A 1099 29.49 -10.07 25.60
C ALA A 1099 29.52 -8.82 24.69
N GLY A 1100 29.32 -7.63 25.25
CA GLY A 1100 29.44 -6.40 24.50
C GLY A 1100 28.98 -5.15 25.26
N VAL A 1101 29.11 -4.01 24.59
CA VAL A 1101 28.58 -2.71 25.04
C VAL A 1101 27.91 -1.99 23.88
N ARG A 1102 26.85 -1.24 24.12
CA ARG A 1102 26.39 -0.18 23.20
C ARG A 1102 26.57 1.16 23.89
N ILE A 1103 27.12 2.13 23.18
CA ILE A 1103 27.35 3.48 23.71
C ILE A 1103 26.57 4.45 22.82
N HIS A 1104 25.54 5.07 23.37
CA HIS A 1104 24.89 6.23 22.76
C HIS A 1104 25.66 7.46 23.17
N TRP A 1105 26.29 8.13 22.21
CA TRP A 1105 27.12 9.30 22.49
C TRP A 1105 26.28 10.54 22.78
N GLY A 1106 26.89 11.52 23.47
CA GLY A 1106 26.17 12.72 23.93
C GLY A 1106 25.84 13.73 22.82
N LYS A 1107 26.44 13.60 21.62
CA LYS A 1107 26.20 14.50 20.48
C LYS A 1107 26.40 13.77 19.15
N ASP A 1108 25.42 13.89 18.25
CA ASP A 1108 25.38 13.26 16.93
C ASP A 1108 26.49 13.72 15.96
N SER A 1109 26.78 15.02 15.96
CA SER A 1109 27.75 15.67 15.06
C SER A 1109 29.23 15.52 15.45
N SER A 1110 29.51 14.71 16.47
CA SER A 1110 30.86 14.48 17.00
C SER A 1110 31.35 13.06 16.70
N TRP A 1111 32.66 12.88 16.68
CA TRP A 1111 33.35 11.59 16.60
C TRP A 1111 34.14 11.37 17.88
N TYR A 1112 34.02 10.17 18.45
CA TYR A 1112 34.62 9.79 19.72
C TYR A 1112 35.61 8.66 19.48
N THR A 1113 36.87 8.88 19.84
CA THR A 1113 37.87 7.82 19.95
C THR A 1113 37.96 7.39 21.40
N PHE A 1114 37.80 6.10 21.67
CA PHE A 1114 37.76 5.57 23.03
C PHE A 1114 38.41 4.20 23.16
N ASP A 1115 38.89 3.94 24.37
CA ASP A 1115 39.27 2.61 24.84
C ASP A 1115 38.18 2.09 25.80
N LEU A 1116 38.01 0.77 25.83
CA LEU A 1116 37.15 0.08 26.80
C LEU A 1116 37.97 -0.94 27.56
N GLN A 1117 37.94 -0.84 28.89
CA GLN A 1117 38.68 -1.71 29.78
C GLN A 1117 37.74 -2.35 30.79
N THR A 1118 38.03 -3.59 31.18
CA THR A 1118 37.28 -4.34 32.18
C THR A 1118 38.18 -4.77 33.32
N SER A 1119 37.63 -4.95 34.51
CA SER A 1119 38.37 -5.38 35.69
C SER A 1119 37.53 -6.35 36.52
N THR A 1120 38.18 -7.40 37.03
CA THR A 1120 37.56 -8.42 37.90
C THR A 1120 37.68 -8.06 39.39
N ASP A 1121 38.62 -7.19 39.76
CA ASP A 1121 38.98 -6.87 41.15
C ASP A 1121 39.02 -5.36 41.45
N GLY A 1122 38.85 -4.51 40.43
CA GLY A 1122 38.94 -3.06 40.48
C GLY A 1122 40.36 -2.49 40.51
N ASN A 1123 41.39 -3.34 40.56
CA ASN A 1123 42.80 -2.95 40.63
C ASN A 1123 43.55 -3.27 39.32
N THR A 1124 43.22 -4.38 38.69
CA THR A 1124 43.84 -4.89 37.46
C THR A 1124 42.88 -4.69 36.30
N TRP A 1125 43.34 -4.05 35.21
CA TRP A 1125 42.49 -3.67 34.08
C TRP A 1125 42.95 -4.35 32.79
N ASP A 1126 42.05 -5.10 32.17
CA ASP A 1126 42.22 -5.71 30.86
C ASP A 1126 41.60 -4.81 29.79
N THR A 1127 42.26 -4.67 28.64
CA THR A 1127 41.73 -3.84 27.54
C THR A 1127 40.89 -4.71 26.62
N ALA A 1128 39.59 -4.43 26.57
CA ALA A 1128 38.64 -5.15 25.73
C ALA A 1128 38.52 -4.52 24.32
N LEU A 1129 38.58 -3.19 24.23
CA LEU A 1129 38.64 -2.44 22.97
C LEU A 1129 39.67 -1.32 23.09
N SER A 1130 40.41 -1.04 22.03
CA SER A 1130 41.37 0.07 22.03
C SER A 1130 41.35 0.89 20.76
N GLY A 1131 41.45 2.22 20.90
CA GLY A 1131 41.55 3.18 19.81
C GLY A 1131 40.32 3.26 18.91
N LEU A 1132 39.16 2.79 19.37
CA LEU A 1132 37.98 2.65 18.53
C LEU A 1132 37.35 4.02 18.30
N THR A 1133 37.15 4.38 17.03
CA THR A 1133 36.56 5.67 16.65
C THR A 1133 35.16 5.46 16.10
N ARG A 1134 34.17 6.16 16.69
CA ARG A 1134 32.75 6.09 16.30
C ARG A 1134 32.13 7.47 16.17
N SER A 1135 31.25 7.61 15.19
CA SER A 1135 30.38 8.78 15.06
C SER A 1135 29.38 8.80 16.22
N GLY A 1136 28.93 9.97 16.63
CA GLY A 1136 27.88 10.10 17.63
C GLY A 1136 26.53 9.51 17.18
N GLN A 1137 26.36 9.31 15.88
CA GLN A 1137 25.22 8.61 15.28
C GLN A 1137 25.40 7.09 15.21
N TYR A 1138 26.56 6.56 15.57
CA TYR A 1138 26.78 5.13 15.65
C TYR A 1138 26.12 4.59 16.92
N THR A 1139 25.08 3.78 16.75
CA THR A 1139 24.25 3.23 17.83
C THR A 1139 24.31 1.70 17.89
N LEU A 1140 25.22 1.08 17.14
CA LEU A 1140 25.39 -0.38 17.14
C LEU A 1140 26.23 -0.83 18.35
N PRO A 1141 26.03 -2.07 18.85
CA PRO A 1141 26.83 -2.60 19.94
C PRO A 1141 28.24 -2.97 19.46
N GLU A 1142 29.25 -2.71 20.28
CA GLU A 1142 30.59 -3.28 20.17
C GLU A 1142 30.64 -4.63 20.89
N VAL A 1143 31.09 -5.67 20.18
CA VAL A 1143 31.10 -7.04 20.68
C VAL A 1143 32.49 -7.38 21.23
N PHE A 1144 32.55 -7.91 22.44
CA PHE A 1144 33.78 -8.42 23.06
C PHE A 1144 33.42 -9.47 24.12
N LYS A 1145 34.35 -10.35 24.49
CA LYS A 1145 34.14 -11.32 25.58
C LYS A 1145 35.03 -10.97 26.76
N ALA A 1146 34.44 -10.70 27.92
CA ALA A 1146 35.15 -10.44 29.16
C ALA A 1146 34.47 -11.18 30.33
N PRO A 1147 35.12 -12.19 30.93
CA PRO A 1147 34.52 -12.95 32.04
C PRO A 1147 34.71 -12.27 33.39
N ASN A 1148 33.80 -12.54 34.33
CA ASN A 1148 33.85 -12.14 35.74
C ASN A 1148 34.08 -10.64 35.99
N VAL A 1149 33.56 -9.78 35.09
CA VAL A 1149 33.74 -8.33 35.17
C VAL A 1149 33.00 -7.77 36.38
N ARG A 1150 33.71 -7.03 37.22
CA ARG A 1150 33.15 -6.23 38.33
C ARG A 1150 33.16 -4.74 38.05
N GLN A 1151 34.07 -4.28 37.20
CA GLN A 1151 34.15 -2.89 36.78
C GLN A 1151 34.44 -2.77 35.29
N ILE A 1152 33.86 -1.75 34.67
CA ILE A 1152 34.11 -1.38 33.27
C ILE A 1152 34.46 0.10 33.20
N ARG A 1153 35.42 0.45 32.34
CA ARG A 1153 35.88 1.82 32.13
C ARG A 1153 35.89 2.15 30.65
N ILE A 1154 35.15 3.19 30.29
CA ILE A 1154 35.21 3.83 28.98
C ILE A 1154 36.16 5.02 29.12
N THR A 1155 37.23 5.03 28.33
CA THR A 1155 38.19 6.14 28.30
C THR A 1155 38.11 6.82 26.94
N VAL A 1156 37.49 7.99 26.88
CA VAL A 1156 37.43 8.81 25.67
C VAL A 1156 38.75 9.54 25.53
N THR A 1157 39.56 9.16 24.54
CA THR A 1157 40.91 9.67 24.30
C THR A 1157 40.94 10.80 23.28
N GLN A 1158 39.92 10.92 22.43
CA GLN A 1158 39.77 12.03 21.49
C GLN A 1158 38.29 12.30 21.20
N VAL A 1159 37.95 13.58 21.02
CA VAL A 1159 36.65 14.01 20.46
C VAL A 1159 36.94 14.95 19.30
N SER A 1160 36.34 14.71 18.13
CA SER A 1160 36.53 15.54 16.93
C SER A 1160 35.20 15.79 16.19
N GLY A 1161 35.12 16.84 15.37
CA GLY A 1161 33.84 17.30 14.80
C GLY A 1161 32.98 18.11 15.79
N GLY A 1162 31.84 18.64 15.34
CA GLY A 1162 30.83 19.24 16.23
C GLY A 1162 30.93 20.74 16.57
N GLY A 1163 31.75 21.55 15.87
CA GLY A 1163 31.90 22.99 16.13
C GLY A 1163 32.86 23.33 17.29
N ALA A 1164 32.98 24.60 17.68
CA ALA A 1164 33.94 25.03 18.71
C ALA A 1164 33.53 24.56 20.12
N GLN A 1165 34.46 23.91 20.84
CA GLN A 1165 34.35 23.32 22.19
C GLN A 1165 33.55 22.01 22.31
N THR A 1166 33.97 20.96 21.61
CA THR A 1166 33.42 19.61 21.78
C THR A 1166 33.96 18.93 23.05
N VAL A 1167 33.07 18.53 23.97
CA VAL A 1167 33.38 17.79 25.20
C VAL A 1167 33.02 16.31 25.07
N ALA A 1168 33.66 15.44 25.83
CA ALA A 1168 33.26 14.04 25.91
C ALA A 1168 31.89 13.94 26.59
N GLY A 1169 30.96 13.18 25.99
CA GLY A 1169 29.64 12.99 26.54
C GLY A 1169 29.02 11.70 26.03
N ILE A 1170 28.19 11.08 26.87
CA ILE A 1170 27.53 9.80 26.63
C ILE A 1170 26.09 9.96 27.09
N ALA A 1171 25.12 9.73 26.20
CA ALA A 1171 23.70 9.72 26.52
C ALA A 1171 23.33 8.47 27.33
N GLU A 1172 23.73 7.28 26.86
CA GLU A 1172 23.39 6.00 27.48
C GLU A 1172 24.48 4.94 27.19
N VAL A 1173 24.69 4.02 28.13
CA VAL A 1173 25.53 2.83 28.01
C VAL A 1173 24.67 1.61 28.28
N ILE A 1174 24.64 0.67 27.35
CA ILE A 1174 23.99 -0.62 27.53
C ILE A 1174 25.05 -1.70 27.58
N LEU A 1175 25.13 -2.43 28.69
CA LEU A 1175 26.00 -3.59 28.82
C LEU A 1175 25.24 -4.86 28.46
N TYR A 1176 25.90 -5.77 27.75
CA TYR A 1176 25.34 -7.05 27.35
C TYR A 1176 26.08 -8.18 28.06
N GLY A 1177 25.34 -9.06 28.71
CA GLY A 1177 25.88 -10.27 29.33
C GLY A 1177 26.16 -11.37 28.31
N ALA A 1178 27.01 -12.34 28.66
CA ALA A 1178 27.12 -13.57 27.88
C ALA A 1178 25.77 -14.33 27.89
N PRO A 1179 25.32 -14.89 26.75
CA PRO A 1179 24.21 -15.83 26.72
C PRO A 1179 24.49 -16.99 27.68
N ALA A 1180 23.48 -17.41 28.44
CA ALA A 1180 23.58 -18.49 29.44
C ALA A 1180 23.75 -19.87 28.81
#